data_AF-A0AAW4XRQ2-F1
#
_entry.id   AF-A0AAW4XRQ2-F1
#
_cell.length_a   1.000
_cell.length_b   1.000
_cell.length_c   1.000
_cell.angle_alpha   90.00
_cell.angle_beta   90.00
_cell.angle_gamma   90.00
#
_symmetry.space_group_name_H-M   'P 1'
#
loop_
_entity.id
_entity.type
_entity.pdbx_description
1 polymer ?
#
loop_
_entity_poly.entity_id
_entity_poly.type
_entity_poly.pdbx_seq_one_letter_code
_entity_poly.pdbx_strand_id
1 'polypeptide(L)'
;MASIESIRSALERRSPIERVEAPWNGAHDWLNKRPTHYQADVHLERIVKAAPAAWRASIRARFGRMVPPAGLVLGSDALARWELQQLPEGYAAWDRLQGLATWQDEYGQAVRLNMGDREICAWADKMVADVGELDAMLCHAGADEAQRVDLVRKIARLTGIREDKPIQGMGAINRAKCPKWWRRKLRRLVARVVEGGYIAHGQVHLNSGGYVSHSALMRRKHQNARNADILEQIGLRNEAGQVFKLSTLAALSTANPAIRGGELMTRIRGTEEYADEKAHVGLFFTMTLPSRFHRMTLVGGSKKAIPNDKWNGAGPREGQAWLCKQWSKARAALTRAGIRFYGLRVAEPHHDGTPHWHMLAWVDSEADARAMEGIIRKYWLSEDGKERGAQEHRVRLKRIEGGGAAGYVAKYIAKNVGNHALSDHLDVVNGQEATMRMQGDGQGDQLPAKDTTSSDYAGYKRVDAWASHWGVRQFQAFGLPSVTVWREMRRVTEDQVQAFQAQGDWATWTIHYHCHRRHNLRADWCVFMKKMGGHCLKRGQWYLRVARSVPMDGQTNSYGEPLKVGRIMGLEPQHGRMCGRVLVSRRMFWQPLASGDASIVVHAAAPDSTNAAPSLNGAKPWRTIEEQRALPAAWTGFINCTGRLTNNLRRSVFGDGCHDGRAWSYLQSPSYAEKCAAEFEAERQNAIAEHTRALKSQIFADGWENYAEDCATERERMRAYVVSDWDEEETEDEEVGRV
;
A
#
# COMPACT_ATOMS: atom_id res chain seq x y z
N MET A 1 40.21 19.82 2.90
CA MET A 1 40.51 19.63 4.34
C MET A 1 39.63 20.56 5.19
N ALA A 2 39.71 21.89 5.04
CA ALA A 2 38.91 22.85 5.81
C ALA A 2 37.37 22.67 5.76
N SER A 3 36.78 22.29 4.63
CA SER A 3 35.33 21.97 4.53
C SER A 3 34.97 20.68 5.28
N ILE A 4 35.81 19.65 5.22
CA ILE A 4 35.65 18.40 5.97
C ILE A 4 35.82 18.66 7.47
N GLU A 5 36.82 19.46 7.87
CA GLU A 5 37.00 19.96 9.23
C GLU A 5 35.79 20.77 9.70
N SER A 6 35.17 21.58 8.84
CA SER A 6 33.98 22.38 9.17
C SER A 6 32.73 21.51 9.35
N ILE A 7 32.53 20.50 8.51
CA ILE A 7 31.44 19.52 8.64
C ILE A 7 31.67 18.65 9.87
N ARG A 8 32.88 18.11 10.04
CA ARG A 8 33.31 17.33 11.20
C ARG A 8 33.17 18.15 12.48
N SER A 9 33.68 19.37 12.51
CA SER A 9 33.53 20.33 13.61
C SER A 9 32.07 20.73 13.86
N ALA A 10 31.22 20.88 12.84
CA ALA A 10 29.78 21.12 13.04
C ALA A 10 29.04 19.88 13.59
N LEU A 11 29.51 18.68 13.22
CA LEU A 11 29.01 17.39 13.69
C LEU A 11 29.53 17.02 15.10
N GLU A 12 30.75 17.44 15.44
CA GLU A 12 31.49 17.20 16.70
C GLU A 12 31.24 18.28 17.75
N ARG A 13 30.96 19.55 17.37
CA ARG A 13 30.63 20.65 18.30
C ARG A 13 29.38 20.40 19.16
N ARG A 14 28.72 19.24 19.05
CA ARG A 14 27.46 18.92 19.74
C ARG A 14 27.37 17.55 20.43
N SER A 15 28.45 16.79 20.63
CA SER A 15 28.61 15.76 21.72
C SER A 15 29.87 14.89 21.55
N PRO A 16 30.45 14.31 22.63
CA PRO A 16 30.22 14.56 24.07
C PRO A 16 31.54 14.75 24.88
N ILE A 17 31.50 15.53 25.97
CA ILE A 17 31.93 15.07 27.31
C ILE A 17 33.08 14.07 27.24
N GLU A 18 34.32 14.54 27.46
CA GLU A 18 35.43 13.62 27.72
C GLU A 18 34.96 12.65 28.80
N ARG A 19 34.98 11.35 28.50
CA ARG A 19 34.85 10.35 29.55
C ARG A 19 35.92 10.73 30.55
N VAL A 20 35.52 10.91 31.80
CA VAL A 20 36.48 11.01 32.88
C VAL A 20 37.06 9.61 33.02
N GLU A 21 37.95 9.23 32.10
CA GLU A 21 38.85 8.10 32.21
C GLU A 21 39.60 8.30 33.51
N ALA A 22 39.81 7.25 34.29
CA ALA A 22 40.53 7.38 35.55
C ALA A 22 42.04 7.47 35.26
N PRO A 23 42.68 8.65 35.22
CA PRO A 23 44.12 8.77 35.06
C PRO A 23 44.70 9.14 36.43
N TRP A 24 44.04 8.69 37.50
CA TRP A 24 44.30 9.16 38.86
C TRP A 24 45.45 8.33 39.40
N ASN A 25 46.61 8.94 39.56
CA ASN A 25 47.80 8.30 40.13
C ASN A 25 47.69 8.14 41.66
N GLY A 26 46.51 7.74 42.17
CA GLY A 26 46.22 7.55 43.59
C GLY A 26 45.03 8.39 44.11
N ALA A 27 44.65 8.13 45.37
CA ALA A 27 43.48 8.74 46.02
C ALA A 27 43.57 10.27 46.16
N HIS A 28 44.78 10.81 46.34
CA HIS A 28 45.01 12.25 46.46
C HIS A 28 44.70 12.99 45.14
N ASP A 29 45.06 12.40 43.99
CA ASP A 29 44.78 12.99 42.68
C ASP A 29 43.27 13.00 42.37
N TRP A 30 42.58 11.92 42.76
CA TRP A 30 41.12 11.83 42.65
C TRP A 30 40.42 12.88 43.52
N LEU A 31 40.82 13.05 44.79
CA LEU A 31 40.18 14.03 45.69
C LEU A 31 40.23 15.47 45.15
N ASN A 32 41.33 15.82 44.46
CA ASN A 32 41.54 17.17 43.92
C ASN A 32 40.88 17.41 42.55
N LYS A 33 40.66 16.35 41.77
CA LYS A 33 40.15 16.45 40.39
C LYS A 33 38.78 15.79 40.20
N ARG A 34 38.14 15.32 41.28
CA ARG A 34 36.83 14.64 41.22
C ARG A 34 35.75 15.55 40.62
N PRO A 35 34.83 15.00 39.83
CA PRO A 35 33.75 15.79 39.27
C PRO A 35 32.78 16.32 40.33
N THR A 36 32.13 17.44 40.04
CA THR A 36 31.10 18.03 40.91
C THR A 36 29.71 17.88 40.31
N HIS A 37 28.67 17.91 41.15
CA HIS A 37 27.30 17.90 40.66
C HIS A 37 26.96 19.11 39.78
N TYR A 38 27.63 20.25 39.98
CA TYR A 38 27.48 21.42 39.10
C TYR A 38 27.88 21.09 37.65
N GLN A 39 29.03 20.42 37.45
CA GLN A 39 29.47 20.00 36.10
C GLN A 39 28.46 19.03 35.46
N ALA A 40 27.94 18.09 36.24
CA ALA A 40 26.90 17.17 35.79
C ALA A 40 25.60 17.91 35.40
N ASP A 41 25.16 18.89 36.18
CA ASP A 41 23.92 19.66 35.93
C ASP A 41 24.05 20.57 34.69
N VAL A 42 25.18 21.25 34.52
CA VAL A 42 25.44 22.08 33.32
C VAL A 42 25.37 21.21 32.05
N HIS A 43 25.93 20.01 32.09
CA HIS A 43 25.87 19.07 30.98
C HIS A 43 24.48 18.49 30.74
N LEU A 44 23.76 18.15 31.81
CA LEU A 44 22.37 17.73 31.75
C LEU A 44 21.50 18.79 31.06
N GLU A 45 21.59 20.05 31.47
CA GLU A 45 20.79 21.13 30.86
C GLU A 45 21.16 21.40 29.41
N ARG A 46 22.45 21.27 29.03
CA ARG A 46 22.85 21.32 27.62
C ARG A 46 22.17 20.23 26.78
N ILE A 47 22.14 19.00 27.29
CA ILE A 47 21.48 17.86 26.63
C ILE A 47 19.97 18.09 26.55
N VAL A 48 19.34 18.48 27.66
CA VAL A 48 17.89 18.72 27.74
C VAL A 48 17.45 19.85 26.80
N LYS A 49 18.25 20.93 26.69
CA LYS A 49 17.99 22.03 25.76
C LYS A 49 18.01 21.58 24.30
N ALA A 50 18.94 20.70 23.94
CA ALA A 50 19.05 20.15 22.59
C ALA A 50 18.00 19.06 22.31
N ALA A 51 17.56 18.32 23.33
CA ALA A 51 16.65 17.20 23.20
C ALA A 51 15.22 17.62 22.76
N PRO A 52 14.49 16.73 22.05
CA PRO A 52 13.07 16.92 21.77
C PRO A 52 12.28 17.17 23.05
N ALA A 53 11.26 18.04 23.01
CA ALA A 53 10.44 18.38 24.18
C ALA A 53 9.91 17.15 24.92
N ALA A 54 9.46 16.12 24.18
CA ALA A 54 8.97 14.86 24.72
C ALA A 54 10.02 14.09 25.54
N TRP A 55 11.33 14.28 25.30
CA TRP A 55 12.40 13.56 25.98
C TRP A 55 12.85 14.26 27.26
N ARG A 56 12.69 15.59 27.32
CA ARG A 56 13.24 16.44 28.40
C ARG A 56 12.88 15.95 29.79
N ALA A 57 11.61 15.62 30.02
CA ALA A 57 11.14 15.09 31.30
C ALA A 57 11.80 13.75 31.65
N SER A 58 11.89 12.82 30.69
CA SER A 58 12.51 11.50 30.91
C SER A 58 14.02 11.60 31.15
N ILE A 59 14.71 12.51 30.48
CA ILE A 59 16.15 12.75 30.66
C ILE A 59 16.39 13.35 32.06
N ARG A 60 15.58 14.33 32.48
CA ARG A 60 15.66 14.91 33.83
C ARG A 60 15.32 13.90 34.92
N ALA A 61 14.32 13.05 34.71
CA ALA A 61 13.98 12.00 35.68
C ALA A 61 15.11 10.97 35.86
N ARG A 62 15.84 10.66 34.77
CA ARG A 62 16.93 9.67 34.80
C ARG A 62 18.23 10.20 35.38
N PHE A 63 18.60 11.45 35.05
CA PHE A 63 19.91 12.02 35.39
C PHE A 63 19.84 13.20 36.37
N GLY A 64 18.65 13.57 36.82
CA GLY A 64 18.44 14.58 37.85
C GLY A 64 19.10 14.16 39.16
N ARG A 65 19.32 15.13 40.05
CA ARG A 65 19.79 14.84 41.40
C ARG A 65 18.74 13.99 42.12
N MET A 66 19.19 12.95 42.82
CA MET A 66 18.33 12.29 43.80
C MET A 66 18.06 13.29 44.93
N VAL A 67 16.78 13.58 45.16
CA VAL A 67 16.33 14.45 46.24
C VAL A 67 15.72 13.55 47.32
N PRO A 68 15.88 13.88 48.62
CA PRO A 68 15.22 13.14 49.68
C PRO A 68 13.72 12.98 49.40
N PRO A 69 13.13 11.80 49.66
CA PRO A 69 11.68 11.62 49.61
C PRO A 69 10.91 12.71 50.37
N ALA A 70 9.79 13.15 49.81
CA ALA A 70 8.94 14.16 50.46
C ALA A 70 8.46 13.66 51.83
N GLY A 71 8.71 14.44 52.89
CA GLY A 71 8.37 14.11 54.28
C GLY A 71 9.57 13.84 55.20
N LEU A 72 10.79 13.77 54.66
CA LEU A 72 12.01 13.73 55.47
C LEU A 72 12.34 15.15 55.99
N VAL A 73 12.29 15.32 57.31
CA VAL A 73 12.61 16.59 57.97
C VAL A 73 14.12 16.74 58.07
N LEU A 74 14.62 17.95 57.80
CA LEU A 74 16.02 18.35 58.02
C LEU A 74 16.44 18.01 59.46
N GLY A 75 17.51 17.23 59.60
CA GLY A 75 18.03 16.81 60.91
C GLY A 75 17.35 15.58 61.53
N SER A 76 16.41 14.92 60.83
CA SER A 76 15.85 13.65 61.30
C SER A 76 16.81 12.47 61.09
N ASP A 77 16.78 11.49 61.99
CA ASP A 77 17.52 10.22 61.84
C ASP A 77 17.22 9.51 60.52
N ALA A 78 15.99 9.68 60.01
CA ALA A 78 15.56 9.10 58.73
C ALA A 78 16.28 9.78 57.54
N LEU A 79 16.54 11.09 57.61
CA LEU A 79 17.32 11.80 56.60
C LEU A 79 18.79 11.38 56.65
N ALA A 80 19.38 11.30 57.85
CA ALA A 80 20.76 10.83 58.02
C ALA A 80 20.96 9.40 57.48
N ARG A 81 20.01 8.49 57.74
CA ARG A 81 20.04 7.12 57.19
C ARG A 81 19.91 7.10 55.66
N TRP A 82 19.10 7.99 55.09
CA TRP A 82 18.96 8.11 53.64
C TRP A 82 20.24 8.68 52.98
N GLU A 83 20.87 9.68 53.59
CA GLU A 83 22.13 10.29 53.14
C GLU A 83 23.29 9.30 53.20
N LEU A 84 23.38 8.50 54.27
CA LEU A 84 24.38 7.44 54.42
C LEU A 84 24.26 6.31 53.38
N GLN A 85 23.09 6.14 52.78
CA GLN A 85 22.87 5.18 51.69
C GLN A 85 23.23 5.73 50.31
N GLN A 86 23.55 7.04 50.20
CA GLN A 86 23.95 7.64 48.93
C GLN A 86 25.45 7.49 48.68
N LEU A 87 25.82 7.49 47.40
CA LEU A 87 27.22 7.57 47.00
C LEU A 87 27.83 8.92 47.43
N PRO A 88 29.10 8.97 47.84
CA PRO A 88 29.79 10.23 48.08
C PRO A 88 29.70 11.16 46.87
N GLU A 89 29.60 12.47 47.11
CA GLU A 89 29.27 13.48 46.08
C GLU A 89 30.09 13.34 44.79
N GLY A 90 31.42 13.16 44.92
CA GLY A 90 32.31 13.01 43.77
C GLY A 90 32.06 11.74 42.93
N TYR A 91 31.71 10.63 43.59
CA TYR A 91 31.35 9.38 42.91
C TYR A 91 29.96 9.48 42.26
N ALA A 92 28.99 10.07 42.96
CA ALA A 92 27.66 10.30 42.41
C ALA A 92 27.70 11.25 41.19
N ALA A 93 28.53 12.30 41.23
CA ALA A 93 28.74 13.20 40.10
C ALA A 93 29.45 12.51 38.92
N TRP A 94 30.46 11.69 39.21
CA TRP A 94 31.15 10.90 38.19
C TRP A 94 30.20 9.90 37.51
N ASP A 95 29.42 9.14 38.28
CA ASP A 95 28.45 8.17 37.74
C ASP A 95 27.38 8.86 36.87
N ARG A 96 26.88 10.04 37.31
CA ARG A 96 25.99 10.87 36.50
C ARG A 96 26.64 11.31 35.19
N LEU A 97 27.89 11.75 35.20
CA LEU A 97 28.61 12.14 33.98
C LEU A 97 28.85 10.97 33.04
N GLN A 98 29.22 9.79 33.56
CA GLN A 98 29.36 8.57 32.77
C GLN A 98 28.02 8.13 32.17
N GLY A 99 26.94 8.22 32.94
CA GLY A 99 25.58 7.97 32.49
C GLY A 99 25.15 8.93 31.36
N LEU A 100 25.47 10.22 31.49
CA LEU A 100 25.20 11.23 30.46
C LEU A 100 26.05 11.00 29.20
N ALA A 101 27.32 10.64 29.34
CA ALA A 101 28.21 10.32 28.21
C ALA A 101 27.72 9.07 27.46
N THR A 102 27.41 7.99 28.18
CA THR A 102 26.82 6.76 27.62
C THR A 102 25.50 7.07 26.90
N TRP A 103 24.66 7.92 27.49
CA TRP A 103 23.44 8.36 26.86
C TRP A 103 23.68 9.19 25.61
N GLN A 104 24.67 10.08 25.59
CA GLN A 104 25.02 10.84 24.38
C GLN A 104 25.60 9.95 23.29
N ASP A 105 26.37 8.93 23.64
CA ASP A 105 26.87 7.93 22.70
C ASP A 105 25.70 7.15 22.06
N GLU A 106 24.71 6.76 22.86
CA GLU A 106 23.53 6.01 22.40
C GLU A 106 22.50 6.87 21.64
N TYR A 107 22.17 8.07 22.13
CA TYR A 107 21.02 8.87 21.68
C TYR A 107 21.40 10.26 21.13
N GLY A 108 22.66 10.69 21.29
CA GLY A 108 23.10 12.04 20.92
C GLY A 108 22.94 12.34 19.44
N GLN A 109 23.06 11.34 18.57
CA GLN A 109 22.75 11.52 17.14
C GLN A 109 21.28 11.83 16.88
N ALA A 110 20.36 11.18 17.60
CA ALA A 110 18.92 11.41 17.44
C ALA A 110 18.52 12.81 17.91
N VAL A 111 19.14 13.30 18.98
CA VAL A 111 19.01 14.70 19.41
C VAL A 111 19.56 15.65 18.34
N ARG A 112 20.80 15.43 17.88
CA ARG A 112 21.48 16.26 16.89
C ARG A 112 20.72 16.35 15.56
N LEU A 113 20.15 15.23 15.13
CA LEU A 113 19.45 15.11 13.85
C LEU A 113 17.96 15.43 13.96
N ASN A 114 17.42 15.82 15.13
CA ASN A 114 16.02 16.20 15.24
C ASN A 114 15.75 17.59 14.63
N MET A 115 15.83 17.65 13.30
CA MET A 115 15.69 18.84 12.48
C MET A 115 14.41 18.82 11.64
N GLY A 116 13.92 20.01 11.28
CA GLY A 116 12.77 20.21 10.40
C GLY A 116 13.11 20.02 8.92
N ASP A 117 12.08 19.93 8.05
CA ASP A 117 12.30 19.68 6.61
C ASP A 117 13.07 20.80 5.90
N ARG A 118 12.89 22.06 6.33
CA ARG A 118 13.62 23.22 5.80
C ARG A 118 15.12 23.13 6.10
N GLU A 119 15.48 22.75 7.32
CA GLU A 119 16.88 22.54 7.74
C GLU A 119 17.51 21.36 6.98
N ILE A 120 16.76 20.28 6.76
CA ILE A 120 17.22 19.15 5.93
C ILE A 120 17.49 19.60 4.49
N CYS A 121 16.64 20.46 3.92
CA CYS A 121 16.86 21.01 2.58
C CYS A 121 18.12 21.89 2.54
N ALA A 122 18.29 22.79 3.50
CA ALA A 122 19.49 23.64 3.59
C ALA A 122 20.77 22.80 3.76
N TRP A 123 20.72 21.75 4.59
CA TRP A 123 21.85 20.83 4.73
C TRP A 123 22.15 20.08 3.42
N ALA A 124 21.12 19.63 2.71
CA ALA A 124 21.29 18.97 1.41
C ALA A 124 21.95 19.90 0.38
N ASP A 125 21.55 21.17 0.33
CA ASP A 125 22.11 22.15 -0.60
C ASP A 125 23.58 22.45 -0.24
N LYS A 126 23.91 22.53 1.06
CA LYS A 126 25.29 22.63 1.53
C LYS A 126 26.13 21.41 1.11
N MET A 127 25.61 20.18 1.26
CA MET A 127 26.34 18.98 0.84
C MET A 127 26.63 18.95 -0.66
N VAL A 128 25.73 19.49 -1.48
CA VAL A 128 25.98 19.62 -2.93
C VAL A 128 27.11 20.61 -3.21
N ALA A 129 27.13 21.74 -2.51
CA ALA A 129 28.22 22.72 -2.63
C ALA A 129 29.57 22.12 -2.21
N ASP A 130 29.62 21.50 -1.03
CA ASP A 130 30.84 20.86 -0.48
C ASP A 130 31.37 19.76 -1.41
N VAL A 131 30.49 18.86 -1.89
CA VAL A 131 30.87 17.82 -2.85
C VAL A 131 31.33 18.42 -4.18
N GLY A 132 30.65 19.47 -4.65
CA GLY A 132 30.97 20.14 -5.91
C GLY A 132 32.37 20.76 -5.88
N GLU A 133 32.70 21.46 -4.80
CA GLU A 133 34.02 22.06 -4.58
C GLU A 133 35.11 20.99 -4.48
N LEU A 134 34.93 19.98 -3.63
CA LEU A 134 35.92 18.92 -3.42
C LEU A 134 36.13 18.08 -4.68
N ASP A 135 35.08 17.80 -5.45
CA ASP A 135 35.19 17.10 -6.73
C ASP A 135 35.93 17.95 -7.77
N ALA A 136 35.70 19.27 -7.81
CA ALA A 136 36.41 20.17 -8.71
C ALA A 136 37.92 20.25 -8.38
N MET A 137 38.28 20.29 -7.09
CA MET A 137 39.68 20.24 -6.65
C MET A 137 40.37 18.92 -7.08
N LEU A 138 39.68 17.78 -6.92
CA LEU A 138 40.19 16.49 -7.36
C LEU A 138 40.37 16.44 -8.87
N CYS A 139 39.40 16.96 -9.64
CA CYS A 139 39.53 17.07 -11.10
C CYS A 139 40.75 17.92 -11.51
N HIS A 140 40.98 19.06 -10.83
CA HIS A 140 42.13 19.92 -11.12
C HIS A 140 43.47 19.24 -10.78
N ALA A 141 43.49 18.43 -9.71
CA ALA A 141 44.65 17.63 -9.33
C ALA A 141 44.89 16.39 -10.21
N GLY A 142 44.11 16.20 -11.29
CA GLY A 142 44.24 15.05 -12.19
C GLY A 142 43.75 13.73 -11.59
N ALA A 143 42.88 13.77 -10.58
CA ALA A 143 42.37 12.59 -9.91
C ALA A 143 41.51 11.72 -10.85
N ASP A 144 41.66 10.41 -10.73
CA ASP A 144 40.88 9.44 -11.50
C ASP A 144 39.42 9.31 -10.99
N GLU A 145 38.59 8.56 -11.73
CA GLU A 145 37.20 8.34 -11.34
C GLU A 145 37.07 7.61 -9.99
N ALA A 146 37.98 6.69 -9.68
CA ALA A 146 37.93 5.90 -8.46
C ALA A 146 38.14 6.79 -7.21
N GLN A 147 39.12 7.68 -7.26
CA GLN A 147 39.43 8.66 -6.20
C GLN A 147 38.25 9.60 -5.96
N ARG A 148 37.58 10.05 -7.03
CA ARG A 148 36.39 10.91 -6.94
C ARG A 148 35.17 10.17 -6.37
N VAL A 149 34.99 8.89 -6.71
CA VAL A 149 33.97 8.05 -6.09
C VAL A 149 34.26 7.84 -4.60
N ASP A 150 35.54 7.67 -4.23
CA ASP A 150 35.95 7.52 -2.83
C ASP A 150 35.69 8.77 -2.00
N LEU A 151 35.83 9.98 -2.57
CA LEU A 151 35.37 11.21 -1.95
C LEU A 151 33.88 11.13 -1.59
N VAL A 152 33.03 10.72 -2.53
CA VAL A 152 31.58 10.58 -2.31
C VAL A 152 31.29 9.56 -1.21
N ARG A 153 31.99 8.42 -1.20
CA ARG A 153 31.87 7.39 -0.13
C ARG A 153 32.26 7.96 1.23
N LYS A 154 33.39 8.68 1.31
CA LYS A 154 33.85 9.32 2.55
C LYS A 154 32.81 10.30 3.10
N ILE A 155 32.28 11.20 2.26
CA ILE A 155 31.26 12.17 2.67
C ILE A 155 29.96 11.45 3.08
N ALA A 156 29.53 10.42 2.35
CA ALA A 156 28.36 9.62 2.71
C ALA A 156 28.53 8.93 4.09
N ARG A 157 29.71 8.40 4.40
CA ARG A 157 30.01 7.78 5.70
C ARG A 157 30.03 8.82 6.82
N LEU A 158 30.68 9.96 6.61
CA LEU A 158 30.73 11.06 7.59
C LEU A 158 29.34 11.61 7.93
N THR A 159 28.45 11.69 6.94
CA THR A 159 27.06 12.12 7.14
C THR A 159 26.17 11.04 7.77
N GLY A 160 26.66 9.81 7.94
CA GLY A 160 25.89 8.68 8.50
C GLY A 160 24.95 8.01 7.50
N ILE A 161 25.09 8.29 6.20
CA ILE A 161 24.27 7.67 5.16
C ILE A 161 24.74 6.23 4.92
N ARG A 162 23.89 5.24 5.24
CA ARG A 162 24.15 3.84 4.87
C ARG A 162 24.14 3.64 3.35
N GLU A 163 25.17 2.98 2.86
CA GLU A 163 25.36 2.60 1.45
C GLU A 163 24.59 1.28 1.15
N ASP A 164 23.28 1.36 0.91
CA ASP A 164 22.47 0.16 0.59
C ASP A 164 22.85 -0.48 -0.78
N LYS A 165 23.52 0.28 -1.65
CA LYS A 165 24.01 -0.14 -2.98
C LYS A 165 25.43 0.42 -3.16
N PRO A 166 26.31 -0.26 -3.92
CA PRO A 166 27.62 0.25 -4.22
C PRO A 166 27.55 1.65 -4.85
N ILE A 167 28.24 2.62 -4.24
CA ILE A 167 28.48 3.94 -4.83
C ILE A 167 29.65 3.75 -5.79
N GLN A 168 29.37 3.76 -7.09
CA GLN A 168 30.36 3.53 -8.15
C GLN A 168 29.97 4.29 -9.41
N GLY A 169 30.97 4.58 -10.25
CA GLY A 169 30.76 5.21 -11.53
C GLY A 169 30.60 6.73 -11.46
N MET A 170 30.74 7.37 -12.62
CA MET A 170 30.36 8.78 -12.81
C MET A 170 28.91 9.09 -12.36
N GLY A 171 27.98 8.14 -12.51
CA GLY A 171 26.60 8.29 -12.06
C GLY A 171 26.46 8.48 -10.55
N ALA A 172 27.38 7.98 -9.74
CA ALA A 172 27.43 8.25 -8.30
C ALA A 172 27.86 9.68 -8.00
N ILE A 173 28.87 10.19 -8.71
CA ILE A 173 29.36 11.56 -8.58
C ILE A 173 28.26 12.55 -8.96
N ASN A 174 27.60 12.32 -10.11
CA ASN A 174 26.47 13.14 -10.56
C ASN A 174 25.30 13.14 -9.56
N ARG A 175 25.04 12.00 -8.89
CA ARG A 175 24.05 11.94 -7.81
C ARG A 175 24.50 12.73 -6.58
N ALA A 176 25.77 12.69 -6.22
CA ALA A 176 26.32 13.45 -5.10
C ALA A 176 26.30 14.96 -5.36
N LYS A 177 26.30 15.39 -6.62
CA LYS A 177 26.07 16.80 -7.02
C LYS A 177 24.58 17.17 -7.17
N CYS A 178 23.66 16.26 -6.84
CA CYS A 178 22.22 16.49 -7.02
C CYS A 178 21.51 16.76 -5.68
N PRO A 179 20.87 17.94 -5.49
CA PRO A 179 20.14 18.25 -4.26
C PRO A 179 19.02 17.24 -3.96
N LYS A 180 18.31 16.78 -4.98
CA LYS A 180 17.21 15.80 -4.85
C LYS A 180 17.69 14.47 -4.25
N TRP A 181 18.94 14.06 -4.53
CA TRP A 181 19.52 12.84 -4.00
C TRP A 181 19.81 12.98 -2.50
N TRP A 182 20.47 14.06 -2.10
CA TRP A 182 20.76 14.38 -0.70
C TRP A 182 19.49 14.53 0.12
N ARG A 183 18.51 15.33 -0.33
CA ARG A 183 17.22 15.49 0.36
C ARG A 183 16.54 14.13 0.62
N ARG A 184 16.56 13.20 -0.34
CA ARG A 184 15.98 11.85 -0.17
C ARG A 184 16.76 10.99 0.82
N LYS A 185 18.09 11.12 0.88
CA LYS A 185 18.94 10.34 1.77
C LYS A 185 18.90 10.89 3.21
N LEU A 186 19.05 12.20 3.37
CA LEU A 186 19.02 12.90 4.67
C LEU A 186 17.65 12.81 5.34
N ARG A 187 16.53 13.01 4.61
CA ARG A 187 15.18 12.83 5.18
C ARG A 187 14.99 11.43 5.76
N ARG A 188 15.48 10.39 5.07
CA ARG A 188 15.41 9.00 5.57
C ARG A 188 16.31 8.76 6.77
N LEU A 189 17.52 9.33 6.75
CA LEU A 189 18.45 9.23 7.88
C LEU A 189 17.84 9.88 9.12
N VAL A 190 17.47 11.15 9.03
CA VAL A 190 16.85 11.92 10.12
C VAL A 190 15.61 11.20 10.66
N ALA A 191 14.69 10.81 9.78
CA ALA A 191 13.47 10.12 10.19
C ALA A 191 13.75 8.84 11.00
N ARG A 192 14.73 8.04 10.59
CA ARG A 192 15.05 6.75 11.24
C ARG A 192 15.87 6.89 12.51
N VAL A 193 16.86 7.78 12.52
CA VAL A 193 17.69 7.99 13.72
C VAL A 193 16.84 8.61 14.82
N VAL A 194 16.01 9.60 14.49
CA VAL A 194 15.14 10.23 15.47
C VAL A 194 14.09 9.24 15.99
N GLU A 195 13.41 8.50 15.10
CA GLU A 195 12.43 7.49 15.51
C GLU A 195 13.07 6.33 16.29
N GLY A 196 14.25 5.87 15.88
CA GLY A 196 15.04 4.89 16.63
C GLY A 196 15.34 5.37 18.04
N GLY A 197 15.67 6.65 18.20
CA GLY A 197 15.82 7.28 19.50
C GLY A 197 14.52 7.29 20.33
N TYR A 198 13.36 7.54 19.72
CA TYR A 198 12.07 7.47 20.43
C TYR A 198 11.74 6.05 20.91
N ILE A 199 11.97 5.04 20.07
CA ILE A 199 11.82 3.63 20.45
C ILE A 199 12.77 3.31 21.60
N ALA A 200 14.04 3.66 21.43
CA ALA A 200 15.10 3.44 22.40
C ALA A 200 14.96 4.30 23.69
N HIS A 201 14.05 5.27 23.72
CA HIS A 201 13.63 5.95 24.95
C HIS A 201 12.39 5.32 25.59
N GLY A 202 11.85 4.23 25.05
CA GLY A 202 10.62 3.60 25.51
C GLY A 202 9.36 4.43 25.21
N GLN A 203 9.46 5.44 24.33
CA GLN A 203 8.34 6.35 24.01
C GLN A 203 7.42 5.83 22.90
N VAL A 204 7.74 4.67 22.33
CA VAL A 204 6.88 3.96 21.38
C VAL A 204 6.37 2.69 22.04
N HIS A 205 5.11 2.71 22.45
CA HIS A 205 4.41 1.60 23.07
C HIS A 205 2.90 1.82 23.00
N LEU A 206 2.13 0.82 23.43
CA LEU A 206 0.67 0.85 23.41
C LEU A 206 0.11 2.13 24.08
N ASN A 207 0.57 2.44 25.29
CA ASN A 207 0.08 3.58 26.06
C ASN A 207 0.50 4.96 25.49
N SER A 208 1.44 5.04 24.54
CA SER A 208 1.82 6.28 23.82
C SER A 208 1.19 6.40 22.42
N GLY A 209 0.20 5.55 22.12
CA GLY A 209 -0.52 5.51 20.85
C GLY A 209 0.01 4.47 19.86
N GLY A 210 1.07 3.73 20.21
CA GLY A 210 1.56 2.56 19.49
C GLY A 210 2.25 2.82 18.14
N TYR A 211 2.99 1.81 17.69
CA TYR A 211 3.61 1.62 16.36
C TYR A 211 4.73 2.60 15.97
N VAL A 212 4.55 3.88 16.29
CA VAL A 212 5.43 4.98 15.89
C VAL A 212 5.26 6.16 16.85
N SER A 213 6.28 7.00 17.03
CA SER A 213 6.17 8.23 17.83
C SER A 213 5.19 9.24 17.21
N HIS A 214 4.62 10.12 18.04
CA HIS A 214 3.79 11.22 17.56
C HIS A 214 4.56 12.16 16.59
N SER A 215 5.85 12.36 16.86
CA SER A 215 6.72 13.18 16.00
C SER A 215 6.83 12.61 14.58
N ALA A 216 7.06 11.30 14.46
CA ALA A 216 7.12 10.62 13.17
C ALA A 216 5.76 10.60 12.45
N LEU A 217 4.64 10.43 13.18
CA LEU A 217 3.30 10.57 12.61
C LEU A 217 3.11 11.96 11.98
N MET A 218 3.48 13.03 12.67
CA MET A 218 3.37 14.40 12.14
C MET A 218 4.30 14.66 10.96
N ARG A 219 5.54 14.14 10.98
CA ARG A 219 6.44 14.18 9.82
C ARG A 219 5.81 13.54 8.59
N ARG A 220 5.15 12.37 8.75
CA ARG A 220 4.45 11.69 7.66
C ARG A 220 3.26 12.51 7.16
N LYS A 221 2.46 13.08 8.06
CA LYS A 221 1.32 13.94 7.70
C LYS A 221 1.77 15.14 6.85
N HIS A 222 2.81 15.85 7.30
CA HIS A 222 3.36 16.98 6.55
C HIS A 222 3.98 16.56 5.21
N GLN A 223 4.61 15.39 5.14
CA GLN A 223 5.11 14.84 3.87
C GLN A 223 3.97 14.57 2.89
N ASN A 224 2.88 13.96 3.35
CA ASN A 224 1.72 13.64 2.50
C ASN A 224 1.04 14.92 2.01
N ALA A 225 0.91 15.94 2.86
CA ALA A 225 0.41 17.26 2.46
C ALA A 225 1.28 17.88 1.34
N ARG A 226 2.59 17.98 1.54
CA ARG A 226 3.52 18.50 0.51
C ARG A 226 3.46 17.71 -0.79
N ASN A 227 3.31 16.39 -0.72
CA ASN A 227 3.17 15.57 -1.92
C ASN A 227 1.86 15.87 -2.65
N ALA A 228 0.74 16.06 -1.92
CA ALA A 228 -0.53 16.42 -2.51
C ALA A 228 -0.45 17.78 -3.23
N ASP A 229 0.17 18.78 -2.60
CA ASP A 229 0.38 20.11 -3.20
C ASP A 229 1.19 20.01 -4.50
N ILE A 230 2.26 19.20 -4.52
CA ILE A 230 3.08 18.97 -5.72
C ILE A 230 2.28 18.29 -6.83
N LEU A 231 1.45 17.29 -6.51
CA LEU A 231 0.62 16.61 -7.51
C LEU A 231 -0.42 17.55 -8.12
N GLU A 232 -0.93 18.50 -7.34
CA GLU A 232 -1.91 19.49 -7.77
C GLU A 232 -1.29 20.56 -8.68
N GLN A 233 -0.03 20.92 -8.44
CA GLN A 233 0.71 21.91 -9.22
C GLN A 233 1.25 21.38 -10.57
N ILE A 234 1.41 20.07 -10.73
CA ILE A 234 1.97 19.48 -11.95
C ILE A 234 0.85 19.19 -12.95
N GLY A 235 0.84 19.94 -14.06
CA GLY A 235 0.06 19.62 -15.25
C GLY A 235 0.78 18.66 -16.18
N LEU A 236 0.04 17.72 -16.78
CA LEU A 236 0.50 16.80 -17.80
C LEU A 236 -0.30 17.00 -19.09
N ARG A 237 0.40 17.11 -20.21
CA ARG A 237 -0.19 17.17 -21.55
C ARG A 237 0.02 15.84 -22.27
N ASN A 238 -1.03 15.32 -22.92
CA ASN A 238 -0.91 14.15 -23.81
C ASN A 238 -0.68 14.55 -25.27
N GLU A 239 -0.43 13.57 -26.13
CA GLU A 239 -0.23 13.75 -27.57
C GLU A 239 -1.45 14.37 -28.29
N ALA A 240 -2.66 14.20 -27.75
CA ALA A 240 -3.88 14.79 -28.27
C ALA A 240 -4.10 16.25 -27.80
N GLY A 241 -3.14 16.84 -27.08
CA GLY A 241 -3.23 18.20 -26.56
C GLY A 241 -4.05 18.37 -25.29
N GLN A 242 -4.64 17.30 -24.74
CA GLN A 242 -5.40 17.35 -23.50
C GLN A 242 -4.48 17.55 -22.30
N VAL A 243 -4.89 18.44 -21.40
CA VAL A 243 -4.16 18.78 -20.19
C VAL A 243 -4.91 18.27 -18.97
N PHE A 244 -4.23 17.47 -18.15
CA PHE A 244 -4.74 16.95 -16.88
C PHE A 244 -3.79 17.27 -15.74
N LYS A 245 -4.35 17.51 -14.56
CA LYS A 245 -3.55 17.56 -13.33
C LYS A 245 -3.04 16.17 -12.98
N LEU A 246 -1.81 16.10 -12.48
CA LEU A 246 -1.23 14.85 -12.02
C LEU A 246 -1.99 14.28 -10.82
N SER A 247 -2.60 15.13 -9.98
CA SER A 247 -3.50 14.72 -8.89
C SER A 247 -4.71 13.93 -9.41
N THR A 248 -5.39 14.40 -10.44
CA THR A 248 -6.51 13.70 -11.09
C THR A 248 -6.08 12.35 -11.62
N LEU A 249 -4.97 12.28 -12.38
CA LEU A 249 -4.46 11.01 -12.90
C LEU A 249 -3.97 10.05 -11.80
N ALA A 250 -3.47 10.58 -10.68
CA ALA A 250 -3.04 9.78 -9.54
C ALA A 250 -4.22 9.19 -8.77
N ALA A 251 -5.29 9.95 -8.55
CA ALA A 251 -6.52 9.52 -7.86
C ALA A 251 -7.21 8.34 -8.54
N LEU A 252 -7.05 8.29 -9.85
CA LEU A 252 -7.44 7.21 -10.72
C LEU A 252 -6.49 5.99 -10.53
N SER A 253 -5.18 6.16 -10.53
CA SER A 253 -4.27 5.00 -10.41
C SER A 253 -4.29 4.25 -9.05
N THR A 254 -3.54 3.14 -8.97
CA THR A 254 -3.22 2.45 -7.70
C THR A 254 -2.42 3.29 -6.69
N ALA A 255 -2.08 4.54 -7.02
CA ALA A 255 -1.63 5.53 -6.05
C ALA A 255 -2.73 5.84 -5.03
N ASN A 256 -4.01 5.78 -5.43
CA ASN A 256 -5.14 5.82 -4.53
C ASN A 256 -5.18 4.56 -3.64
N PRO A 257 -5.15 4.72 -2.30
CA PRO A 257 -5.24 3.59 -1.38
C PRO A 257 -6.48 2.73 -1.56
N ALA A 258 -7.64 3.31 -1.86
CA ALA A 258 -8.89 2.56 -2.00
C ALA A 258 -8.85 1.57 -3.16
N ILE A 259 -8.42 2.06 -4.32
CA ILE A 259 -8.19 1.26 -5.53
C ILE A 259 -7.15 0.15 -5.27
N ARG A 260 -6.07 0.47 -4.56
CA ARG A 260 -5.04 -0.50 -4.19
C ARG A 260 -5.57 -1.58 -3.24
N GLY A 261 -6.40 -1.20 -2.27
CA GLY A 261 -7.05 -2.11 -1.33
C GLY A 261 -8.02 -3.04 -2.03
N GLY A 262 -8.90 -2.50 -2.88
CA GLY A 262 -9.81 -3.28 -3.73
C GLY A 262 -9.08 -4.27 -4.62
N GLU A 263 -8.01 -3.85 -5.31
CA GLU A 263 -7.19 -4.77 -6.13
C GLU A 263 -6.61 -5.91 -5.30
N LEU A 264 -6.11 -5.60 -4.10
CA LEU A 264 -5.53 -6.60 -3.22
C LEU A 264 -6.59 -7.61 -2.76
N MET A 265 -7.80 -7.15 -2.42
CA MET A 265 -8.91 -8.02 -2.06
C MET A 265 -9.36 -8.91 -3.21
N THR A 266 -9.51 -8.38 -4.44
CA THR A 266 -9.83 -9.19 -5.63
C THR A 266 -8.81 -10.30 -5.83
N ARG A 267 -7.52 -10.00 -5.61
CA ARG A 267 -6.44 -10.96 -5.77
C ARG A 267 -6.46 -12.06 -4.70
N ILE A 268 -6.71 -11.71 -3.44
CA ILE A 268 -6.77 -12.69 -2.36
C ILE A 268 -7.97 -13.61 -2.57
N ARG A 269 -9.15 -13.02 -2.82
CA ARG A 269 -10.38 -13.77 -3.08
C ARG A 269 -10.22 -14.73 -4.26
N GLY A 270 -9.75 -14.25 -5.42
CA GLY A 270 -9.56 -15.16 -6.56
C GLY A 270 -8.43 -16.18 -6.37
N THR A 271 -7.49 -15.93 -5.45
CA THR A 271 -6.48 -16.94 -5.08
C THR A 271 -7.08 -18.02 -4.18
N GLU A 272 -7.99 -17.64 -3.28
CA GLU A 272 -8.76 -18.55 -2.44
C GLU A 272 -9.69 -19.43 -3.28
N GLU A 273 -10.48 -18.83 -4.17
CA GLU A 273 -11.35 -19.57 -5.11
C GLU A 273 -10.53 -20.58 -5.95
N TYR A 274 -9.34 -20.19 -6.40
CA TYR A 274 -8.42 -21.10 -7.10
C TYR A 274 -7.91 -22.24 -6.21
N ALA A 275 -7.63 -21.96 -4.94
CA ALA A 275 -7.17 -22.95 -3.98
C ALA A 275 -8.27 -23.96 -3.63
N ASP A 276 -9.49 -23.47 -3.40
CA ASP A 276 -10.65 -24.29 -3.06
C ASP A 276 -10.98 -25.26 -4.20
N GLU A 277 -10.99 -24.79 -5.46
CA GLU A 277 -11.19 -25.66 -6.65
C GLU A 277 -10.12 -26.74 -6.80
N LYS A 278 -8.89 -26.47 -6.34
CA LYS A 278 -7.78 -27.42 -6.37
C LYS A 278 -7.62 -28.22 -5.09
N ALA A 279 -8.51 -28.04 -4.11
CA ALA A 279 -8.43 -28.63 -2.78
C ALA A 279 -7.06 -28.40 -2.09
N HIS A 280 -6.46 -27.23 -2.33
CA HIS A 280 -5.20 -26.85 -1.68
C HIS A 280 -5.42 -26.40 -0.24
N VAL A 281 -4.46 -26.68 0.63
CA VAL A 281 -4.57 -26.44 2.06
C VAL A 281 -4.16 -25.01 2.42
N GLY A 282 -5.07 -24.26 3.04
CA GLY A 282 -4.84 -22.89 3.53
C GLY A 282 -4.18 -22.84 4.91
N LEU A 283 -3.10 -22.07 5.01
CA LEU A 283 -2.30 -21.87 6.22
C LEU A 283 -2.17 -20.39 6.56
N PHE A 284 -2.48 -20.02 7.79
CA PHE A 284 -2.23 -18.69 8.33
C PHE A 284 -1.13 -18.72 9.39
N PHE A 285 0.03 -18.16 9.06
CA PHE A 285 1.14 -18.02 10.00
C PHE A 285 1.15 -16.63 10.60
N THR A 286 1.29 -16.55 11.92
CA THR A 286 1.73 -15.35 12.64
C THR A 286 3.14 -15.61 13.17
N MET A 287 4.08 -14.81 12.72
CA MET A 287 5.51 -14.97 12.95
C MET A 287 6.07 -13.70 13.60
N THR A 288 6.57 -13.85 14.83
CA THR A 288 7.07 -12.75 15.65
C THR A 288 8.59 -12.77 15.75
N LEU A 289 9.16 -11.73 16.37
CA LEU A 289 10.60 -11.60 16.58
C LEU A 289 11.01 -12.13 17.97
N PRO A 290 12.30 -12.47 18.17
CA PRO A 290 12.85 -12.71 19.50
C PRO A 290 12.72 -11.53 20.45
N SER A 291 12.66 -11.81 21.76
CA SER A 291 12.47 -10.77 22.79
C SER A 291 13.52 -9.67 22.71
N ARG A 292 14.76 -9.98 22.31
CA ARG A 292 15.84 -8.99 22.14
C ARG A 292 15.54 -7.86 21.14
N PHE A 293 14.57 -8.02 20.26
CA PHE A 293 14.14 -6.96 19.32
C PHE A 293 13.06 -6.03 19.90
N HIS A 294 12.41 -6.44 20.99
CA HIS A 294 11.31 -5.69 21.60
C HIS A 294 11.82 -4.80 22.72
N ARG A 295 11.68 -3.48 22.59
CA ARG A 295 12.07 -2.54 23.65
C ARG A 295 11.07 -2.52 24.80
N MET A 296 9.80 -2.70 24.49
CA MET A 296 8.72 -2.67 25.47
C MET A 296 8.00 -4.01 25.44
N THR A 297 7.75 -4.58 26.60
CA THR A 297 6.96 -5.81 26.74
C THR A 297 5.62 -5.50 27.42
N LEU A 298 4.61 -6.29 27.09
CA LEU A 298 3.27 -6.16 27.64
C LEU A 298 3.11 -7.04 28.88
N VAL A 299 2.53 -6.48 29.94
CA VAL A 299 2.23 -7.18 31.20
C VAL A 299 0.78 -6.93 31.64
N GLY A 300 0.26 -7.83 32.47
CA GLY A 300 -1.09 -7.74 33.02
C GLY A 300 -2.21 -7.94 31.98
N GLY A 301 -2.03 -8.91 31.07
CA GLY A 301 -2.97 -9.15 29.96
C GLY A 301 -2.99 -8.00 28.95
N SER A 302 -1.80 -7.55 28.55
CA SER A 302 -1.53 -6.47 27.59
C SER A 302 -2.13 -5.11 27.86
N LYS A 303 -2.39 -4.80 29.13
CA LYS A 303 -2.88 -3.47 29.53
C LYS A 303 -1.76 -2.46 29.74
N LYS A 304 -0.56 -2.93 30.11
CA LYS A 304 0.57 -2.08 30.48
C LYS A 304 1.83 -2.47 29.73
N ALA A 305 2.47 -1.51 29.08
CA ALA A 305 3.80 -1.69 28.52
C ALA A 305 4.88 -1.34 29.57
N ILE A 306 5.85 -2.22 29.76
CA ILE A 306 7.02 -2.00 30.61
C ILE A 306 8.31 -2.17 29.79
N PRO A 307 9.42 -1.52 30.18
CA PRO A 307 10.71 -1.74 29.54
C PRO A 307 11.15 -3.21 29.60
N ASN A 308 11.79 -3.68 28.53
CA ASN A 308 12.36 -5.03 28.45
C ASN A 308 13.90 -4.97 28.55
N ASP A 309 14.45 -5.62 29.57
CA ASP A 309 15.90 -5.63 29.83
C ASP A 309 16.70 -6.44 28.80
N LYS A 310 16.04 -7.32 28.03
CA LYS A 310 16.69 -8.14 26.98
C LYS A 310 16.93 -7.39 25.67
N TRP A 311 16.40 -6.17 25.54
CA TRP A 311 16.46 -5.43 24.29
C TRP A 311 17.90 -5.06 23.92
N ASN A 312 18.32 -5.39 22.69
CA ASN A 312 19.71 -5.25 22.25
C ASN A 312 20.00 -3.97 21.44
N GLY A 313 19.11 -2.98 21.47
CA GLY A 313 19.25 -1.76 20.65
C GLY A 313 18.70 -1.87 19.23
N ALA A 314 18.20 -3.03 18.80
CA ALA A 314 17.70 -3.21 17.44
C ALA A 314 16.44 -2.40 17.16
N GLY A 315 16.42 -1.72 16.00
CA GLY A 315 15.24 -1.04 15.48
C GLY A 315 14.38 -1.93 14.59
N PRO A 316 13.21 -1.44 14.15
CA PRO A 316 12.30 -2.18 13.27
C PRO A 316 12.93 -2.61 11.93
N ARG A 317 13.89 -1.85 11.40
CA ARG A 317 14.57 -2.23 10.14
C ARG A 317 15.48 -3.44 10.34
N GLU A 318 16.23 -3.49 11.44
CA GLU A 318 17.05 -4.63 11.84
C GLU A 318 16.18 -5.87 12.09
N GLY A 319 15.06 -5.72 12.80
CA GLY A 319 14.08 -6.80 12.98
C GLY A 319 13.50 -7.32 11.66
N GLN A 320 13.11 -6.43 10.74
CA GLN A 320 12.63 -6.81 9.41
C GLN A 320 13.71 -7.54 8.60
N ALA A 321 14.99 -7.15 8.72
CA ALA A 321 16.11 -7.82 8.08
C ALA A 321 16.30 -9.24 8.62
N TRP A 322 16.13 -9.45 9.93
CA TRP A 322 16.15 -10.76 10.54
C TRP A 322 15.02 -11.67 9.99
N LEU A 323 13.78 -11.17 9.93
CA LEU A 323 12.65 -11.91 9.36
C LEU A 323 12.91 -12.31 7.91
N CYS A 324 13.43 -11.38 7.09
CA CYS A 324 13.83 -11.67 5.72
C CYS A 324 14.93 -12.73 5.62
N LYS A 325 15.91 -12.71 6.54
CA LYS A 325 17.00 -13.70 6.59
C LYS A 325 16.47 -15.09 6.91
N GLN A 326 15.64 -15.23 7.95
CA GLN A 326 15.05 -16.53 8.30
C GLN A 326 14.10 -17.03 7.20
N TRP A 327 13.32 -16.13 6.60
CA TRP A 327 12.47 -16.47 5.46
C TRP A 327 13.27 -16.95 4.25
N SER A 328 14.44 -16.35 3.97
CA SER A 328 15.30 -16.81 2.89
C SER A 328 15.79 -18.25 3.12
N LYS A 329 16.17 -18.58 4.35
CA LYS A 329 16.57 -19.95 4.72
C LYS A 329 15.39 -20.93 4.61
N ALA A 330 14.23 -20.54 5.15
CA ALA A 330 13.01 -21.33 5.09
C ALA A 330 12.59 -21.63 3.65
N ARG A 331 12.54 -20.61 2.78
CA ARG A 331 12.23 -20.80 1.36
C ARG A 331 13.20 -21.73 0.66
N ALA A 332 14.50 -21.60 0.92
CA ALA A 332 15.50 -22.50 0.34
C ALA A 332 15.28 -23.95 0.77
N ALA A 333 14.88 -24.19 2.02
CA ALA A 333 14.53 -25.52 2.50
C ALA A 333 13.23 -26.05 1.90
N LEU A 334 12.18 -25.23 1.81
CA LEU A 334 10.92 -25.59 1.14
C LEU A 334 11.16 -26.01 -0.32
N THR A 335 11.98 -25.24 -1.05
CA THR A 335 12.33 -25.59 -2.44
C THR A 335 13.10 -26.90 -2.53
N ARG A 336 14.05 -27.18 -1.62
CA ARG A 336 14.76 -28.48 -1.59
C ARG A 336 13.84 -29.65 -1.25
N ALA A 337 12.80 -29.39 -0.46
CA ALA A 337 11.76 -30.37 -0.13
C ALA A 337 10.71 -30.53 -1.26
N GLY A 338 10.80 -29.78 -2.36
CA GLY A 338 9.83 -29.85 -3.47
C GLY A 338 8.48 -29.19 -3.18
N ILE A 339 8.34 -28.48 -2.05
CA ILE A 339 7.05 -27.90 -1.62
C ILE A 339 6.76 -26.64 -2.44
N ARG A 340 5.66 -26.67 -3.19
CA ARG A 340 5.11 -25.50 -3.88
C ARG A 340 4.13 -24.78 -2.95
N PHE A 341 4.31 -23.47 -2.84
CA PHE A 341 3.47 -22.64 -1.96
C PHE A 341 3.28 -21.25 -2.55
N TYR A 342 2.07 -20.72 -2.45
CA TYR A 342 1.70 -19.40 -2.97
C TYR A 342 0.79 -18.66 -1.99
N GLY A 343 0.71 -17.34 -2.13
CA GLY A 343 -0.13 -16.53 -1.25
C GLY A 343 0.43 -15.13 -0.99
N LEU A 344 0.20 -14.63 0.21
CA LEU A 344 0.44 -13.24 0.60
C LEU A 344 1.04 -13.14 2.00
N ARG A 345 2.13 -12.38 2.11
CA ARG A 345 2.70 -11.94 3.40
C ARG A 345 2.36 -10.49 3.65
N VAL A 346 1.93 -10.21 4.88
CA VAL A 346 1.69 -8.89 5.46
C VAL A 346 2.71 -8.64 6.57
N ALA A 347 3.35 -7.47 6.58
CA ALA A 347 4.14 -6.99 7.72
C ALA A 347 3.36 -5.89 8.44
N GLU A 348 3.16 -6.07 9.75
CA GLU A 348 2.46 -5.13 10.64
C GLU A 348 3.38 -4.74 11.80
N PRO A 349 3.34 -3.49 12.29
CA PRO A 349 4.02 -3.13 13.51
C PRO A 349 3.30 -3.72 14.73
N HIS A 350 4.07 -4.22 15.68
CA HIS A 350 3.63 -4.48 17.03
C HIS A 350 3.52 -3.17 17.83
N HIS A 351 2.96 -3.18 19.04
CA HIS A 351 2.68 -1.95 19.80
C HIS A 351 3.94 -1.09 20.07
N ASP A 352 5.11 -1.71 20.13
CA ASP A 352 6.43 -1.10 20.32
C ASP A 352 7.16 -0.75 19.00
N GLY A 353 6.49 -0.96 17.86
CA GLY A 353 7.01 -0.70 16.52
C GLY A 353 7.79 -1.87 15.90
N THR A 354 7.99 -2.96 16.64
CA THR A 354 8.70 -4.15 16.16
C THR A 354 7.88 -4.87 15.07
N PRO A 355 8.47 -5.25 13.90
CA PRO A 355 7.70 -5.85 12.81
C PRO A 355 7.29 -7.29 13.11
N HIS A 356 6.03 -7.62 12.88
CA HIS A 356 5.51 -8.99 12.82
C HIS A 356 5.06 -9.35 11.41
N TRP A 357 5.15 -10.63 11.06
CA TRP A 357 4.66 -11.13 9.77
C TRP A 357 3.42 -11.98 9.97
N HIS A 358 2.38 -11.63 9.23
CA HIS A 358 1.21 -12.47 9.01
C HIS A 358 1.28 -13.01 7.59
N MET A 359 1.14 -14.31 7.41
CA MET A 359 1.30 -14.93 6.10
C MET A 359 0.16 -15.89 5.85
N LEU A 360 -0.60 -15.59 4.80
CA LEU A 360 -1.54 -16.52 4.20
C LEU A 360 -0.82 -17.27 3.09
N ALA A 361 -0.74 -18.59 3.22
CA ALA A 361 -0.10 -19.47 2.26
C ALA A 361 -1.01 -20.66 1.94
N TRP A 362 -1.03 -21.06 0.68
CA TRP A 362 -1.64 -22.30 0.23
C TRP A 362 -0.57 -23.27 -0.27
N VAL A 363 -0.79 -24.55 -0.04
CA VAL A 363 0.06 -25.66 -0.47
C VAL A 363 -0.78 -26.78 -1.06
N ASP A 364 -0.17 -27.61 -1.91
CA ASP A 364 -0.89 -28.60 -2.71
C ASP A 364 -1.50 -29.73 -1.87
N SER A 365 -0.85 -30.11 -0.75
CA SER A 365 -1.25 -31.26 0.05
C SER A 365 -1.12 -31.02 1.56
N GLU A 366 -1.84 -31.82 2.35
CA GLU A 366 -1.75 -31.79 3.81
C GLU A 366 -0.38 -32.26 4.33
N ALA A 367 0.31 -33.13 3.58
CA ALA A 367 1.68 -33.53 3.89
C ALA A 367 2.65 -32.34 3.73
N ASP A 368 2.51 -31.59 2.63
CA ASP A 368 3.29 -30.37 2.39
C ASP A 368 2.99 -29.30 3.44
N ALA A 369 1.75 -29.21 3.90
CA ALA A 369 1.35 -28.28 4.94
C ALA A 369 2.06 -28.52 6.27
N ARG A 370 2.10 -29.79 6.71
CA ARG A 370 2.86 -30.20 7.91
C ARG A 370 4.36 -29.97 7.74
N ALA A 371 4.90 -30.31 6.57
CA ALA A 371 6.32 -30.11 6.28
C ALA A 371 6.69 -28.62 6.27
N MET A 372 5.83 -27.76 5.71
CA MET A 372 6.01 -26.31 5.70
C MET A 372 6.02 -25.73 7.10
N GLU A 373 5.08 -26.15 7.97
CA GLU A 373 5.07 -25.75 9.38
C GLU A 373 6.37 -26.13 10.09
N GLY A 374 6.80 -27.39 9.96
CA GLY A 374 8.03 -27.88 10.60
C GLY A 374 9.28 -27.11 10.15
N ILE A 375 9.39 -26.82 8.86
CA ILE A 375 10.51 -26.04 8.30
C ILE A 375 10.50 -24.60 8.82
N ILE A 376 9.34 -23.93 8.84
CA ILE A 376 9.23 -22.56 9.34
C ILE A 376 9.57 -22.50 10.82
N ARG A 377 9.00 -23.38 11.65
CA ARG A 377 9.28 -23.47 13.09
C ARG A 377 10.76 -23.69 13.35
N LYS A 378 11.40 -24.62 12.62
CA LYS A 378 12.85 -24.89 12.74
C LYS A 378 13.70 -23.64 12.59
N TYR A 379 13.43 -22.79 11.60
CA TYR A 379 14.23 -21.58 11.38
C TYR A 379 13.85 -20.44 12.33
N TRP A 380 12.57 -20.24 12.64
CA TRP A 380 12.13 -19.18 13.55
C TRP A 380 12.52 -19.42 15.01
N LEU A 381 12.66 -20.68 15.41
CA LEU A 381 13.10 -21.10 16.75
C LEU A 381 14.60 -21.43 16.81
N SER A 382 15.34 -21.30 15.70
CA SER A 382 16.78 -21.57 15.67
C SER A 382 17.60 -20.59 16.52
N GLU A 383 17.09 -19.38 16.72
CA GLU A 383 17.69 -18.34 17.56
C GLU A 383 16.68 -17.99 18.67
N ASP A 384 17.15 -17.99 19.94
CA ASP A 384 16.34 -17.65 21.12
C ASP A 384 15.05 -18.51 21.27
N GLY A 385 15.06 -19.75 20.77
CA GLY A 385 13.88 -20.63 20.78
C GLY A 385 13.50 -21.21 22.15
N LYS A 386 14.37 -21.10 23.15
CA LYS A 386 14.13 -21.53 24.54
C LYS A 386 13.57 -20.40 25.42
N GLU A 387 13.32 -19.21 24.87
CA GLU A 387 12.66 -18.14 25.61
C GLU A 387 11.26 -18.57 26.05
N ARG A 388 10.84 -18.07 27.22
CA ARG A 388 9.49 -18.31 27.74
C ARG A 388 8.43 -17.89 26.69
N GLY A 389 7.52 -18.81 26.36
CA GLY A 389 6.47 -18.59 25.36
C GLY A 389 6.94 -18.60 23.90
N ALA A 390 8.24 -18.80 23.61
CA ALA A 390 8.72 -18.80 22.22
C ALA A 390 8.14 -19.97 21.40
N GLN A 391 8.10 -21.18 21.97
CA GLN A 391 7.55 -22.36 21.30
C GLN A 391 6.07 -22.17 20.91
N GLU A 392 5.30 -21.46 21.75
CA GLU A 392 3.86 -21.21 21.58
C GLU A 392 3.58 -20.01 20.67
N HIS A 393 4.31 -18.90 20.84
CA HIS A 393 3.95 -17.60 20.26
C HIS A 393 4.89 -17.11 19.15
N ARG A 394 6.07 -17.73 18.95
CA ARG A 394 7.01 -17.29 17.90
C ARG A 394 6.49 -17.59 16.50
N VAL A 395 5.85 -18.74 16.36
CA VAL A 395 5.17 -19.20 15.15
C VAL A 395 3.82 -19.77 15.56
N ARG A 396 2.75 -19.00 15.35
CA ARG A 396 1.39 -19.47 15.53
C ARG A 396 0.82 -19.82 14.16
N LEU A 397 0.44 -21.07 13.97
CA LEU A 397 -0.24 -21.54 12.78
C LEU A 397 -1.73 -21.67 13.06
N LYS A 398 -2.56 -21.19 12.13
CA LYS A 398 -3.98 -21.49 12.07
C LYS A 398 -4.29 -22.14 10.72
N ARG A 399 -5.01 -23.25 10.74
CA ARG A 399 -5.56 -23.88 9.54
C ARG A 399 -6.80 -23.11 9.11
N ILE A 400 -6.92 -22.84 7.82
CA ILE A 400 -8.09 -22.21 7.25
C ILE A 400 -8.86 -23.30 6.51
N GLU A 401 -10.03 -23.63 7.05
CA GLU A 401 -11.01 -24.50 6.39
C GLU A 401 -11.72 -23.69 5.30
N GLY A 402 -12.07 -24.33 4.18
CA GLY A 402 -12.47 -23.68 2.92
C GLY A 402 -13.47 -22.53 3.11
N GLY A 403 -13.19 -21.38 2.47
CA GLY A 403 -13.93 -20.14 2.65
C GLY A 403 -13.65 -19.43 3.99
N GLY A 404 -12.81 -18.39 3.96
CA GLY A 404 -12.50 -17.54 5.12
C GLY A 404 -11.11 -16.91 5.10
N ALA A 405 -10.22 -17.35 4.20
CA ALA A 405 -8.86 -16.86 4.09
C ALA A 405 -8.79 -15.38 3.70
N ALA A 406 -9.66 -14.94 2.78
CA ALA A 406 -9.81 -13.53 2.46
C ALA A 406 -10.26 -12.71 3.67
N GLY A 407 -11.19 -13.22 4.49
CA GLY A 407 -11.64 -12.57 5.72
C GLY A 407 -10.50 -12.41 6.75
N TYR A 408 -9.67 -13.44 6.91
CA TYR A 408 -8.51 -13.41 7.80
C TYR A 408 -7.51 -12.30 7.45
N VAL A 409 -7.24 -12.09 6.16
CA VAL A 409 -6.30 -11.05 5.71
C VAL A 409 -6.98 -9.68 5.56
N ALA A 410 -8.30 -9.62 5.34
CA ALA A 410 -9.06 -8.39 5.19
C ALA A 410 -8.89 -7.46 6.39
N LYS A 411 -8.86 -7.99 7.62
CA LYS A 411 -8.56 -7.22 8.84
C LYS A 411 -7.25 -6.45 8.73
N TYR A 412 -6.21 -7.09 8.20
CA TYR A 412 -4.89 -6.48 8.04
C TYR A 412 -4.86 -5.48 6.89
N ILE A 413 -5.68 -5.67 5.86
CA ILE A 413 -5.82 -4.70 4.77
C ILE A 413 -6.55 -3.45 5.27
N ALA A 414 -7.65 -3.62 6.02
CA ALA A 414 -8.43 -2.55 6.62
C ALA A 414 -7.59 -1.66 7.54
N LYS A 415 -6.81 -2.30 8.44
CA LYS A 415 -5.88 -1.61 9.32
C LYS A 415 -4.82 -0.78 8.60
N ASN A 416 -4.49 -1.12 7.34
CA ASN A 416 -3.40 -0.51 6.59
C ASN A 416 -3.86 0.50 5.53
N VAL A 417 -5.05 0.32 4.96
CA VAL A 417 -5.60 1.13 3.86
C VAL A 417 -6.66 2.13 4.37
N GLY A 418 -7.23 1.89 5.55
CA GLY A 418 -8.32 2.67 6.14
C GLY A 418 -9.71 2.09 5.78
N ASN A 419 -10.67 2.16 6.70
CA ASN A 419 -12.01 1.55 6.54
C ASN A 419 -12.84 2.11 5.37
N HIS A 420 -12.64 3.38 4.98
CA HIS A 420 -13.38 4.01 3.87
C HIS A 420 -13.19 3.29 2.52
N ALA A 421 -12.10 2.54 2.35
CA ALA A 421 -11.80 1.82 1.12
C ALA A 421 -12.49 0.44 1.02
N LEU A 422 -12.99 -0.07 2.14
CA LEU A 422 -13.46 -1.45 2.25
C LEU A 422 -14.97 -1.54 2.47
N SER A 423 -15.61 -0.54 3.07
CA SER A 423 -17.08 -0.48 3.16
C SER A 423 -17.74 -0.71 1.80
N ASP A 424 -17.17 -0.10 0.77
CA ASP A 424 -17.66 -0.13 -0.61
C ASP A 424 -17.41 -1.47 -1.35
N HIS A 425 -16.61 -2.37 -0.79
CA HIS A 425 -16.20 -3.64 -1.44
C HIS A 425 -16.47 -4.89 -0.61
N LEU A 426 -16.91 -4.74 0.64
CA LEU A 426 -17.23 -5.84 1.54
C LEU A 426 -18.62 -6.45 1.28
N ASP A 427 -19.47 -5.78 0.49
CA ASP A 427 -20.90 -6.10 0.38
C ASP A 427 -21.24 -7.41 -0.41
N VAL A 428 -20.25 -8.17 -0.89
CA VAL A 428 -20.50 -9.32 -1.81
C VAL A 428 -19.73 -10.58 -1.44
N VAL A 429 -19.63 -10.85 -0.14
CA VAL A 429 -19.38 -12.20 0.35
C VAL A 429 -20.49 -12.49 1.35
N ASN A 430 -21.61 -12.98 0.83
CA ASN A 430 -22.79 -13.52 1.53
C ASN A 430 -23.12 -12.88 2.89
N GLY A 431 -24.06 -11.93 2.87
CA GLY A 431 -25.28 -12.00 3.70
C GLY A 431 -25.12 -12.37 5.17
N GLN A 432 -24.11 -11.84 5.86
CA GLN A 432 -24.15 -11.60 7.29
C GLN A 432 -23.35 -10.32 7.52
N GLU A 433 -24.07 -9.23 7.77
CA GLU A 433 -23.52 -8.02 8.38
C GLU A 433 -23.02 -8.37 9.78
N ALA A 434 -21.86 -9.03 9.85
CA ALA A 434 -21.12 -9.07 11.08
C ALA A 434 -20.54 -7.67 11.25
N THR A 435 -21.25 -6.85 12.02
CA THR A 435 -20.64 -5.99 13.03
C THR A 435 -19.65 -6.87 13.80
N MET A 436 -18.44 -7.08 13.24
CA MET A 436 -17.43 -7.93 13.83
C MET A 436 -16.86 -7.18 15.03
N ARG A 437 -17.59 -7.31 16.13
CA ARG A 437 -17.11 -7.22 17.49
C ARG A 437 -15.75 -7.86 17.54
N MET A 438 -14.81 -7.13 18.14
CA MET A 438 -13.51 -7.55 18.60
C MET A 438 -13.53 -8.99 19.15
N GLN A 439 -13.33 -9.98 18.29
CA GLN A 439 -12.90 -11.31 18.67
C GLN A 439 -11.59 -11.56 17.95
N GLY A 440 -10.50 -11.33 18.67
CA GLY A 440 -9.23 -11.96 18.37
C GLY A 440 -9.34 -13.43 18.76
N ASP A 441 -8.97 -14.31 17.84
CA ASP A 441 -8.95 -15.75 18.04
C ASP A 441 -8.06 -16.11 19.24
N GLY A 442 -8.70 -16.42 20.36
CA GLY A 442 -8.18 -17.24 21.45
C GLY A 442 -7.19 -16.56 22.40
N GLN A 443 -7.76 -16.09 23.50
CA GLN A 443 -7.18 -15.88 24.84
C GLN A 443 -6.35 -14.61 25.09
N GLY A 444 -7.07 -13.60 25.58
CA GLY A 444 -6.55 -12.45 26.33
C GLY A 444 -6.03 -11.32 25.46
N ASP A 445 -6.92 -10.42 25.00
CA ASP A 445 -6.60 -8.99 24.81
C ASP A 445 -7.86 -8.18 24.53
N GLN A 446 -8.56 -7.85 25.61
CA GLN A 446 -9.55 -6.78 25.61
C GLN A 446 -8.80 -5.47 25.88
N LEU A 447 -8.68 -4.64 24.84
CA LEU A 447 -8.58 -3.19 25.04
C LEU A 447 -9.95 -2.73 25.55
N PRO A 448 -10.08 -2.12 26.74
CA PRO A 448 -11.29 -1.40 27.05
C PRO A 448 -11.39 -0.25 26.06
N ALA A 449 -12.50 -0.23 25.32
CA ALA A 449 -12.94 0.92 24.55
C ALA A 449 -13.19 2.06 25.54
N LYS A 450 -12.15 2.85 25.84
CA LYS A 450 -12.33 4.20 26.35
C LYS A 450 -12.60 5.08 25.14
N ASP A 451 -13.87 5.46 24.98
CA ASP A 451 -14.36 6.63 24.24
C ASP A 451 -13.39 7.21 23.20
N THR A 452 -13.20 6.48 22.09
CA THR A 452 -12.68 7.05 20.84
C THR A 452 -13.83 7.38 19.90
N THR A 453 -14.91 7.93 20.44
CA THR A 453 -16.03 8.53 19.69
C THR A 453 -15.68 9.93 19.16
N SER A 454 -14.42 10.37 19.23
CA SER A 454 -13.98 11.69 18.73
C SER A 454 -12.53 11.75 18.21
N SER A 455 -11.96 10.64 17.73
CA SER A 455 -10.73 10.72 16.92
C SER A 455 -10.74 9.74 15.76
N ASP A 456 -11.39 10.14 14.68
CA ASP A 456 -11.00 9.84 13.31
C ASP A 456 -9.66 9.09 13.19
N TYR A 457 -9.71 7.83 12.74
CA TYR A 457 -8.75 7.40 11.71
C TYR A 457 -7.25 7.41 12.11
N ALA A 458 -6.90 7.36 13.39
CA ALA A 458 -5.52 7.55 13.88
C ALA A 458 -4.61 6.32 13.72
N GLY A 459 -5.16 5.10 13.80
CA GLY A 459 -4.39 3.85 13.78
C GLY A 459 -3.69 3.56 12.45
N TYR A 460 -4.42 3.56 11.32
CA TYR A 460 -3.83 3.26 10.02
C TYR A 460 -2.78 4.30 9.59
N LYS A 461 -2.97 5.58 9.97
CA LYS A 461 -1.99 6.66 9.71
C LYS A 461 -0.67 6.38 10.42
N ARG A 462 -0.71 5.81 11.62
CA ARG A 462 0.48 5.39 12.37
C ARG A 462 1.16 4.19 11.70
N VAL A 463 0.39 3.24 11.18
CA VAL A 463 0.96 2.10 10.45
C VAL A 463 1.59 2.52 9.12
N ASP A 464 0.95 3.42 8.35
CA ASP A 464 1.55 4.02 7.12
C ASP A 464 2.82 4.81 7.46
N ALA A 465 2.80 5.61 8.54
CA ALA A 465 3.97 6.32 9.01
C ALA A 465 5.10 5.34 9.36
N TRP A 466 4.82 4.30 10.16
CA TRP A 466 5.80 3.26 10.50
C TRP A 466 6.41 2.60 9.26
N ALA A 467 5.57 2.13 8.33
CA ALA A 467 6.01 1.46 7.11
C ALA A 467 6.89 2.38 6.25
N SER A 468 6.52 3.66 6.12
CA SER A 468 7.26 4.66 5.36
C SER A 468 8.62 5.01 6.02
N HIS A 469 8.65 5.26 7.33
CA HIS A 469 9.86 5.63 8.08
C HIS A 469 10.92 4.53 7.97
N TRP A 470 10.50 3.29 8.24
CA TRP A 470 11.40 2.15 8.25
C TRP A 470 11.65 1.55 6.87
N GLY A 471 10.84 1.92 5.88
CA GLY A 471 10.92 1.40 4.50
C GLY A 471 10.53 -0.07 4.42
N VAL A 472 9.50 -0.47 5.19
CA VAL A 472 9.00 -1.84 5.25
C VAL A 472 7.92 -2.03 4.20
N ARG A 473 8.14 -2.99 3.29
CA ARG A 473 7.09 -3.42 2.36
C ARG A 473 6.04 -4.21 3.13
N GLN A 474 4.86 -3.63 3.34
CA GLN A 474 3.75 -4.26 4.06
C GLN A 474 3.27 -5.52 3.34
N PHE A 475 2.85 -5.41 2.08
CA PHE A 475 2.25 -6.51 1.32
C PHE A 475 3.22 -7.11 0.30
N GLN A 476 3.41 -8.42 0.35
CA GLN A 476 4.26 -9.18 -0.57
C GLN A 476 3.57 -10.48 -0.97
N ALA A 477 3.09 -10.54 -2.21
CA ALA A 477 2.64 -11.79 -2.80
C ALA A 477 3.82 -12.67 -3.22
N PHE A 478 3.64 -13.99 -3.18
CA PHE A 478 4.59 -15.01 -3.63
C PHE A 478 3.85 -16.16 -4.32
N GLY A 479 4.48 -16.80 -5.29
CA GLY A 479 3.89 -17.91 -6.05
C GLY A 479 2.69 -17.56 -6.95
N LEU A 480 2.27 -16.28 -6.99
CA LEU A 480 1.15 -15.80 -7.80
C LEU A 480 1.59 -15.21 -9.16
N PRO A 481 0.70 -15.18 -10.18
CA PRO A 481 0.95 -14.47 -11.43
C PRO A 481 1.26 -12.98 -11.21
N SER A 482 1.92 -12.37 -12.20
CA SER A 482 2.35 -10.97 -12.11
C SER A 482 1.15 -10.00 -12.09
N VAL A 483 1.04 -9.22 -11.00
CA VAL A 483 0.07 -8.12 -10.92
C VAL A 483 0.32 -7.04 -11.97
N THR A 484 1.57 -6.91 -12.46
CA THR A 484 1.85 -5.99 -13.58
C THR A 484 1.17 -6.46 -14.85
N VAL A 485 1.18 -7.77 -15.14
CA VAL A 485 0.47 -8.31 -16.31
C VAL A 485 -1.03 -8.02 -16.20
N TRP A 486 -1.63 -8.31 -15.05
CA TRP A 486 -3.03 -7.98 -14.76
C TRP A 486 -3.36 -6.49 -14.99
N ARG A 487 -2.50 -5.59 -14.51
CA ARG A 487 -2.71 -4.13 -14.67
C ARG A 487 -2.51 -3.63 -16.10
N GLU A 488 -1.57 -4.21 -16.84
CA GLU A 488 -1.35 -3.83 -18.24
C GLU A 488 -2.42 -4.42 -19.16
N MET A 489 -2.92 -5.63 -18.88
CA MET A 489 -3.98 -6.26 -19.68
C MET A 489 -5.24 -5.41 -19.72
N ARG A 490 -5.53 -4.74 -18.60
CA ARG A 490 -6.65 -3.81 -18.49
C ARG A 490 -6.56 -2.60 -19.41
N ARG A 491 -5.35 -2.27 -19.89
CA ARG A 491 -5.12 -1.13 -20.79
C ARG A 491 -5.03 -1.56 -22.26
N VAL A 492 -5.06 -2.86 -22.53
CA VAL A 492 -5.12 -3.40 -23.89
C VAL A 492 -6.55 -3.23 -24.38
N THR A 493 -6.73 -2.68 -25.59
CA THR A 493 -8.05 -2.54 -26.20
C THR A 493 -8.54 -3.85 -26.80
N GLU A 494 -9.86 -3.93 -26.94
CA GLU A 494 -10.56 -5.13 -27.37
C GLU A 494 -10.21 -5.55 -28.80
N ASP A 495 -10.00 -4.61 -29.73
CA ASP A 495 -9.62 -4.88 -31.13
C ASP A 495 -8.33 -5.72 -31.24
N GLN A 496 -7.33 -5.42 -30.41
CA GLN A 496 -6.07 -6.16 -30.40
C GLN A 496 -6.27 -7.60 -29.94
N VAL A 497 -7.16 -7.81 -28.98
CA VAL A 497 -7.41 -9.14 -28.43
C VAL A 497 -8.34 -9.95 -29.33
N GLN A 498 -9.29 -9.31 -30.01
CA GLN A 498 -10.09 -9.94 -31.06
C GLN A 498 -9.20 -10.42 -32.22
N ALA A 499 -8.19 -9.64 -32.61
CA ALA A 499 -7.22 -10.08 -33.60
C ALA A 499 -6.41 -11.32 -33.14
N PHE A 500 -6.16 -11.45 -31.83
CA PHE A 500 -5.53 -12.64 -31.25
C PHE A 500 -6.48 -13.84 -31.25
N GLN A 501 -7.74 -13.62 -30.90
CA GLN A 501 -8.80 -14.64 -30.93
C GLN A 501 -9.01 -15.19 -32.34
N ALA A 502 -9.10 -14.33 -33.36
CA ALA A 502 -9.26 -14.72 -34.75
C ALA A 502 -8.12 -15.63 -35.26
N GLN A 503 -6.95 -15.55 -34.65
CA GLN A 503 -5.77 -16.37 -34.99
C GLN A 503 -5.63 -17.61 -34.09
N GLY A 504 -6.67 -17.89 -33.27
CA GLY A 504 -6.77 -19.08 -32.42
C GLY A 504 -6.25 -18.92 -31.00
N ASP A 505 -5.81 -17.73 -30.59
CA ASP A 505 -5.39 -17.47 -29.20
C ASP A 505 -6.58 -17.03 -28.33
N TRP A 506 -7.36 -18.02 -27.90
CA TRP A 506 -8.45 -17.83 -26.96
C TRP A 506 -7.97 -17.50 -25.54
N ALA A 507 -6.76 -17.90 -25.16
CA ALA A 507 -6.26 -17.69 -23.80
C ALA A 507 -6.06 -16.19 -23.51
N THR A 508 -5.49 -15.44 -24.45
CA THR A 508 -5.34 -13.98 -24.34
C THR A 508 -6.70 -13.29 -24.26
N TRP A 509 -7.68 -13.73 -25.07
CA TRP A 509 -9.06 -13.24 -25.02
C TRP A 509 -9.72 -13.48 -23.67
N THR A 510 -9.68 -14.71 -23.15
CA THR A 510 -10.23 -15.02 -21.83
C THR A 510 -9.57 -14.19 -20.74
N ILE A 511 -8.23 -14.03 -20.78
CA ILE A 511 -7.51 -13.20 -19.82
C ILE A 511 -8.01 -11.75 -19.88
N HIS A 512 -8.14 -11.16 -21.08
CA HIS A 512 -8.68 -9.80 -21.23
C HIS A 512 -10.08 -9.68 -20.64
N TYR A 513 -10.96 -10.60 -21.01
CA TYR A 513 -12.36 -10.60 -20.64
C TYR A 513 -12.53 -10.60 -19.11
N HIS A 514 -11.83 -11.50 -18.41
CA HIS A 514 -11.93 -11.65 -16.96
C HIS A 514 -11.10 -10.61 -16.17
N CYS A 515 -10.18 -9.89 -16.82
CA CYS A 515 -9.48 -8.77 -16.17
C CYS A 515 -10.38 -7.53 -16.01
N HIS A 516 -11.43 -7.39 -16.82
CA HIS A 516 -12.34 -6.25 -16.86
C HIS A 516 -13.65 -6.55 -16.12
N ARG A 517 -14.27 -5.49 -15.55
CA ARG A 517 -15.68 -5.55 -15.16
C ARG A 517 -16.51 -5.32 -16.42
N ARG A 518 -17.50 -6.18 -16.68
CA ARG A 518 -18.46 -6.00 -17.78
C ARG A 518 -19.87 -6.17 -17.22
N HIS A 519 -20.71 -5.14 -17.35
CA HIS A 519 -22.06 -5.12 -16.76
C HIS A 519 -22.05 -5.50 -15.27
N ASN A 520 -22.69 -6.61 -14.92
CA ASN A 520 -22.77 -7.17 -13.57
C ASN A 520 -21.59 -8.11 -13.21
N LEU A 521 -20.78 -8.52 -14.19
CA LEU A 521 -19.65 -9.43 -13.98
C LEU A 521 -18.44 -8.67 -13.43
N ARG A 522 -17.93 -9.14 -12.29
CA ARG A 522 -16.75 -8.60 -11.62
C ARG A 522 -15.48 -9.11 -12.29
N ALA A 523 -14.39 -8.37 -12.13
CA ALA A 523 -13.08 -8.86 -12.52
C ALA A 523 -12.70 -10.10 -11.70
N ASP A 524 -12.24 -11.15 -12.37
CA ASP A 524 -12.01 -12.47 -11.82
C ASP A 524 -10.52 -12.83 -11.87
N TRP A 525 -9.90 -12.85 -10.68
CA TRP A 525 -8.50 -13.20 -10.55
C TRP A 525 -8.25 -14.71 -10.62
N CYS A 526 -9.23 -15.54 -10.22
CA CYS A 526 -9.13 -17.00 -10.26
C CYS A 526 -8.95 -17.48 -11.71
N VAL A 527 -9.82 -17.03 -12.62
CA VAL A 527 -9.72 -17.38 -14.04
C VAL A 527 -8.43 -16.85 -14.67
N PHE A 528 -8.03 -15.63 -14.33
CA PHE A 528 -6.74 -15.08 -14.77
C PHE A 528 -5.57 -15.97 -14.33
N MET A 529 -5.56 -16.41 -13.08
CA MET A 529 -4.53 -17.28 -12.54
C MET A 529 -4.46 -18.63 -13.27
N LYS A 530 -5.61 -19.25 -13.57
CA LYS A 530 -5.68 -20.48 -14.38
C LYS A 530 -5.10 -20.27 -15.78
N LYS A 531 -5.55 -19.24 -16.48
CA LYS A 531 -5.11 -18.96 -17.87
C LYS A 531 -3.65 -18.51 -17.95
N MET A 532 -3.11 -17.94 -16.88
CA MET A 532 -1.68 -17.64 -16.77
C MET A 532 -0.79 -18.88 -16.61
N GLY A 533 -1.38 -20.05 -16.33
CA GLY A 533 -0.69 -21.33 -16.14
C GLY A 533 -0.77 -21.88 -14.70
N GLY A 534 -1.49 -21.20 -13.79
CA GLY A 534 -1.68 -21.65 -12.40
C GLY A 534 -0.80 -20.91 -11.39
N HIS A 535 -0.11 -21.66 -10.53
CA HIS A 535 0.68 -21.13 -9.41
C HIS A 535 2.13 -21.62 -9.43
N CYS A 536 3.02 -20.89 -8.74
CA CYS A 536 4.43 -21.25 -8.53
C CYS A 536 5.28 -21.45 -9.81
N LEU A 537 4.90 -20.83 -10.93
CA LEU A 537 5.66 -20.93 -12.18
C LEU A 537 6.90 -20.02 -12.21
N LYS A 538 7.94 -20.47 -12.91
CA LYS A 538 9.13 -19.64 -13.21
C LYS A 538 8.74 -18.52 -14.18
N ARG A 539 9.53 -17.43 -14.21
CA ARG A 539 9.21 -16.23 -15.01
C ARG A 539 8.94 -16.52 -16.50
N GLY A 540 9.70 -17.43 -17.09
CA GLY A 540 9.55 -17.82 -18.50
C GLY A 540 8.39 -18.80 -18.78
N GLN A 541 7.74 -19.33 -17.74
CA GLN A 541 6.68 -20.34 -17.88
C GLN A 541 5.27 -19.75 -17.78
N TRP A 542 5.14 -18.49 -17.35
CA TRP A 542 3.87 -17.79 -17.36
C TRP A 542 3.36 -17.59 -18.79
N TYR A 543 2.05 -17.62 -19.00
CA TYR A 543 1.48 -17.42 -20.34
C TYR A 543 1.85 -16.06 -20.95
N LEU A 544 1.56 -14.96 -20.24
CA LEU A 544 1.89 -13.60 -20.65
C LEU A 544 3.10 -13.06 -19.88
N ARG A 545 3.90 -12.21 -20.52
CA ARG A 545 4.90 -11.37 -19.85
C ARG A 545 4.78 -9.91 -20.26
N VAL A 546 5.47 -9.05 -19.53
CA VAL A 546 5.54 -7.62 -19.82
C VAL A 546 6.51 -7.37 -20.97
N ALA A 547 6.01 -6.83 -22.07
CA ALA A 547 6.80 -6.38 -23.21
C ALA A 547 7.39 -4.99 -22.91
N ARG A 548 8.67 -4.82 -23.22
CA ARG A 548 9.41 -3.57 -22.98
C ARG A 548 10.07 -3.08 -24.26
N SER A 549 10.17 -1.76 -24.39
CA SER A 549 10.92 -1.14 -25.48
C SER A 549 12.40 -1.47 -25.35
N VAL A 550 13.10 -1.50 -26.47
CA VAL A 550 14.57 -1.48 -26.48
C VAL A 550 15.00 -0.04 -26.19
N PRO A 551 15.86 0.22 -25.20
CA PRO A 551 16.48 1.53 -25.03
C PRO A 551 17.23 1.92 -26.30
N MET A 552 17.18 3.20 -26.69
CA MET A 552 18.01 3.67 -27.81
C MET A 552 19.50 3.59 -27.42
N ASP A 553 20.37 3.34 -28.39
CA ASP A 553 21.81 3.31 -28.15
C ASP A 553 22.29 4.66 -27.61
N GLY A 554 23.10 4.62 -26.54
CA GLY A 554 23.55 5.82 -25.82
C GLY A 554 22.51 6.48 -24.91
N GLN A 555 21.28 5.94 -24.80
CA GLN A 555 20.26 6.50 -23.91
C GLN A 555 20.67 6.30 -22.44
N THR A 556 20.83 7.40 -21.72
CA THR A 556 21.19 7.40 -20.30
C THR A 556 20.05 7.90 -19.42
N ASN A 557 20.11 7.57 -18.13
CA ASN A 557 19.27 8.21 -17.13
C ASN A 557 19.77 9.65 -16.83
N SER A 558 19.05 10.38 -15.97
CA SER A 558 19.39 11.75 -15.56
C SER A 558 20.75 11.90 -14.86
N TYR A 559 21.48 10.80 -14.65
CA TYR A 559 22.79 10.78 -14.00
C TYR A 559 23.88 10.20 -14.92
N GLY A 560 23.58 9.94 -16.20
CA GLY A 560 24.55 9.44 -17.18
C GLY A 560 24.77 7.93 -17.18
N GLU A 561 23.95 7.15 -16.46
CA GLU A 561 24.05 5.68 -16.50
C GLU A 561 23.24 5.12 -17.68
N PRO A 562 23.79 4.17 -18.46
CA PRO A 562 23.09 3.60 -19.60
C PRO A 562 21.82 2.85 -19.16
N LEU A 563 20.73 3.08 -19.89
CA LEU A 563 19.47 2.37 -19.64
C LEU A 563 19.58 0.93 -20.13
N LYS A 564 19.58 -0.04 -19.20
CA LYS A 564 19.63 -1.48 -19.52
C LYS A 564 18.28 -2.06 -19.95
N VAL A 565 17.19 -1.38 -19.59
CA VAL A 565 15.83 -1.88 -19.79
C VAL A 565 14.93 -0.72 -20.16
N GLY A 566 14.22 -0.83 -21.27
CA GLY A 566 13.33 0.24 -21.73
C GLY A 566 11.99 0.27 -21.00
N ARG A 567 11.12 1.16 -21.48
CA ARG A 567 9.80 1.41 -20.90
C ARG A 567 8.87 0.24 -21.18
N ILE A 568 7.89 0.02 -20.31
CA ILE A 568 6.84 -0.96 -20.56
C ILE A 568 6.00 -0.45 -21.74
N MET A 569 5.86 -1.28 -22.79
CA MET A 569 5.01 -0.98 -23.95
C MET A 569 3.67 -1.71 -23.88
N GLY A 570 3.69 -2.91 -23.31
CA GLY A 570 2.62 -3.86 -23.54
C GLY A 570 2.79 -5.19 -22.83
N LEU A 571 2.06 -6.16 -23.35
CA LEU A 571 2.16 -7.57 -22.98
C LEU A 571 2.50 -8.40 -24.21
N GLU A 572 3.15 -9.54 -24.01
CA GLU A 572 3.36 -10.51 -25.09
C GLU A 572 3.13 -11.93 -24.56
N PRO A 573 2.47 -12.81 -25.33
CA PRO A 573 2.44 -14.24 -25.04
C PRO A 573 3.85 -14.84 -25.16
N GLN A 574 4.15 -15.76 -24.24
CA GLN A 574 5.41 -16.51 -24.22
C GLN A 574 5.29 -17.88 -24.90
N HIS A 575 4.06 -18.33 -25.17
CA HIS A 575 3.76 -19.65 -25.73
C HIS A 575 2.62 -19.53 -26.74
N GLY A 576 2.49 -20.53 -27.61
CA GLY A 576 1.43 -20.59 -28.63
C GLY A 576 1.73 -19.78 -29.89
N ARG A 577 0.75 -19.73 -30.81
CA ARG A 577 0.90 -19.14 -32.16
C ARG A 577 1.17 -17.63 -32.15
N MET A 578 0.71 -16.94 -31.11
CA MET A 578 0.88 -15.48 -30.95
C MET A 578 2.11 -15.11 -30.11
N CYS A 579 3.01 -16.08 -29.86
CA CYS A 579 4.24 -15.84 -29.12
C CYS A 579 5.07 -14.71 -29.76
N GLY A 580 5.52 -13.76 -28.95
CA GLY A 580 6.33 -12.61 -29.39
C GLY A 580 5.54 -11.46 -30.04
N ARG A 581 4.22 -11.60 -30.25
CA ARG A 581 3.39 -10.47 -30.67
C ARG A 581 3.00 -9.61 -29.48
N VAL A 582 3.20 -8.30 -29.62
CA VAL A 582 2.98 -7.35 -28.53
C VAL A 582 1.56 -6.80 -28.57
N LEU A 583 0.84 -6.95 -27.46
CA LEU A 583 -0.39 -6.26 -27.12
C LEU A 583 -0.03 -4.90 -26.50
N VAL A 584 -0.33 -3.81 -27.19
CA VAL A 584 0.03 -2.46 -26.77
C VAL A 584 -0.92 -1.96 -25.69
N SER A 585 -0.39 -1.83 -24.46
CA SER A 585 -1.10 -1.34 -23.27
C SER A 585 -0.81 0.13 -22.96
N ARG A 586 0.32 0.66 -23.45
CA ARG A 586 0.76 2.05 -23.22
C ARG A 586 0.78 2.81 -24.54
N ARG A 587 -0.32 3.52 -24.81
CA ARG A 587 -0.54 4.24 -26.07
C ARG A 587 -0.29 5.73 -25.98
N MET A 588 -0.44 6.28 -24.78
CA MET A 588 -0.35 7.71 -24.56
C MET A 588 1.02 8.12 -24.01
N PHE A 589 1.53 9.22 -24.54
CA PHE A 589 2.74 9.88 -24.13
C PHE A 589 2.40 11.13 -23.34
N TRP A 590 2.80 11.13 -22.07
CA TRP A 590 2.56 12.25 -21.18
C TRP A 590 3.82 13.10 -21.04
N GLN A 591 3.68 14.41 -21.25
CA GLN A 591 4.74 15.40 -21.06
C GLN A 591 4.36 16.37 -19.93
N PRO A 592 5.25 16.60 -18.94
CA PRO A 592 5.05 17.65 -17.95
C PRO A 592 4.99 19.03 -18.59
N LEU A 593 4.00 19.82 -18.19
CA LEU A 593 3.97 21.24 -18.53
C LEU A 593 5.04 21.99 -17.73
N ALA A 594 5.70 22.96 -18.38
CA ALA A 594 6.67 23.83 -17.71
C ALA A 594 5.95 24.70 -16.65
N SER A 595 6.64 24.98 -15.55
CA SER A 595 6.12 25.86 -14.49
C SER A 595 5.99 27.29 -15.01
N GLY A 596 4.81 27.61 -15.54
CA GLY A 596 4.47 28.88 -16.19
C GLY A 596 3.20 28.76 -17.04
N ASP A 597 2.99 27.58 -17.65
CA ASP A 597 1.84 27.26 -18.52
C ASP A 597 0.67 26.60 -17.77
N ALA A 598 0.71 26.56 -16.43
CA ALA A 598 -0.29 25.89 -15.61
C ALA A 598 -1.64 26.62 -15.56
N SER A 599 -1.76 27.79 -16.19
CA SER A 599 -3.03 28.51 -16.40
C SER A 599 -3.81 27.99 -17.62
N ILE A 600 -3.27 27.05 -18.40
CA ILE A 600 -3.94 26.49 -19.57
C ILE A 600 -5.09 25.57 -19.12
N VAL A 601 -6.27 25.87 -19.64
CA VAL A 601 -7.56 25.19 -19.45
C VAL A 601 -7.37 23.69 -19.22
N VAL A 602 -7.64 23.27 -17.98
CA VAL A 602 -7.89 21.86 -17.68
C VAL A 602 -9.13 21.51 -18.49
N HIS A 603 -9.03 20.56 -19.42
CA HIS A 603 -10.22 19.83 -19.86
C HIS A 603 -10.67 19.00 -18.65
N ALA A 604 -11.25 19.67 -17.66
CA ALA A 604 -12.02 19.01 -16.65
C ALA A 604 -13.12 18.33 -17.45
N ALA A 605 -13.11 17.00 -17.50
CA ALA A 605 -14.36 16.29 -17.68
C ALA A 605 -15.25 16.85 -16.56
N ALA A 606 -16.19 17.72 -16.94
CA ALA A 606 -17.19 18.20 -16.01
C ALA A 606 -17.82 16.93 -15.41
N PRO A 607 -17.93 16.80 -14.08
CA PRO A 607 -19.06 16.04 -13.57
C PRO A 607 -20.29 16.77 -14.12
N ASP A 608 -21.22 16.06 -14.75
CA ASP A 608 -22.48 16.65 -15.19
C ASP A 608 -23.18 17.31 -13.98
N SER A 609 -22.96 18.61 -13.81
CA SER A 609 -23.71 19.49 -12.93
C SER A 609 -24.51 20.40 -13.84
N THR A 610 -25.82 20.14 -13.89
CA THR A 610 -26.80 20.91 -14.65
C THR A 610 -27.02 22.30 -14.04
N ASN A 611 -27.39 23.24 -14.94
CA ASN A 611 -28.09 24.53 -14.72
C ASN A 611 -27.27 25.82 -14.53
N ALA A 612 -27.00 26.50 -15.64
CA ALA A 612 -27.22 27.95 -15.78
C ALA A 612 -27.49 28.29 -17.26
N ALA A 613 -28.54 29.07 -17.54
CA ALA A 613 -29.04 29.45 -18.86
C ALA A 613 -28.48 30.83 -19.33
N PRO A 614 -28.92 31.45 -20.44
CA PRO A 614 -28.14 31.66 -21.66
C PRO A 614 -27.78 33.15 -21.95
N SER A 615 -26.82 33.41 -22.85
CA SER A 615 -26.83 34.66 -23.63
C SER A 615 -26.12 34.54 -24.98
N LEU A 616 -26.76 35.12 -25.98
CA LEU A 616 -26.43 35.24 -27.40
C LEU A 616 -25.19 36.09 -27.67
N ASN A 617 -24.38 35.72 -28.67
CA ASN A 617 -24.23 36.46 -29.94
C ASN A 617 -23.07 35.91 -30.77
N GLY A 618 -23.23 36.02 -32.08
CA GLY A 618 -22.56 35.20 -33.08
C GLY A 618 -21.14 35.61 -33.45
N ALA A 619 -20.38 34.62 -33.88
CA ALA A 619 -19.46 34.66 -35.02
C ALA A 619 -18.93 33.24 -35.31
N LYS A 620 -19.28 32.66 -36.46
CA LYS A 620 -18.39 31.76 -37.22
C LYS A 620 -17.48 32.66 -38.07
N PRO A 621 -16.27 32.28 -38.56
CA PRO A 621 -15.78 30.92 -38.89
C PRO A 621 -14.31 30.70 -38.42
N TRP A 622 -13.66 29.53 -38.51
CA TRP A 622 -13.10 28.89 -39.72
C TRP A 622 -12.88 27.38 -39.51
N ARG A 623 -12.88 26.68 -40.64
CA ARG A 623 -13.08 25.23 -40.82
C ARG A 623 -11.88 24.36 -40.43
N THR A 624 -12.27 23.15 -40.00
CA THR A 624 -11.64 21.82 -40.21
C THR A 624 -10.26 21.55 -39.58
N ILE A 625 -10.29 21.23 -38.29
CA ILE A 625 -9.59 20.07 -37.76
C ILE A 625 -10.58 18.92 -37.95
N GLU A 626 -10.37 18.09 -38.98
CA GLU A 626 -11.06 16.81 -39.07
C GLU A 626 -10.89 16.08 -37.74
N GLU A 627 -12.03 15.65 -37.23
CA GLU A 627 -12.27 15.07 -35.92
C GLU A 627 -11.33 13.88 -35.70
N GLN A 628 -10.14 14.14 -35.14
CA GLN A 628 -9.46 13.15 -34.32
C GLN A 628 -10.42 12.86 -33.18
N ARG A 629 -11.27 11.85 -33.37
CA ARG A 629 -12.09 11.26 -32.31
C ARG A 629 -11.24 11.24 -31.06
N ALA A 630 -11.65 12.04 -30.07
CA ALA A 630 -11.00 12.04 -28.78
C ALA A 630 -10.88 10.59 -28.34
N LEU A 631 -9.65 10.06 -28.31
CA LEU A 631 -9.44 8.73 -27.80
C LEU A 631 -10.03 8.74 -26.39
N PRO A 632 -10.90 7.76 -26.04
CA PRO A 632 -11.46 7.69 -24.70
C PRO A 632 -10.32 7.80 -23.70
N ALA A 633 -10.58 8.51 -22.60
CA ALA A 633 -9.59 8.78 -21.56
C ALA A 633 -8.73 7.53 -21.31
N ALA A 634 -7.41 7.72 -21.19
CA ALA A 634 -6.33 6.72 -21.17
C ALA A 634 -6.43 5.57 -20.16
N TRP A 635 -7.56 5.48 -19.48
CA TRP A 635 -7.69 4.71 -18.29
C TRP A 635 -9.07 4.09 -18.14
N THR A 636 -9.10 2.80 -18.41
CA THR A 636 -10.17 1.87 -18.11
C THR A 636 -10.25 1.66 -16.59
N GLY A 637 -11.28 2.26 -16.00
CA GLY A 637 -12.20 1.56 -15.10
C GLY A 637 -11.58 0.86 -13.89
N PHE A 638 -10.78 1.57 -13.09
CA PHE A 638 -10.70 1.24 -11.67
C PHE A 638 -11.63 2.18 -10.86
N ILE A 639 -12.90 2.27 -11.27
CA ILE A 639 -13.94 2.82 -10.40
C ILE A 639 -14.58 1.63 -9.72
N ASN A 640 -14.02 1.32 -8.56
CA ASN A 640 -14.68 0.54 -7.56
C ASN A 640 -15.39 1.61 -6.70
N CYS A 641 -16.68 1.83 -7.00
CA CYS A 641 -17.68 2.68 -6.33
C CYS A 641 -17.75 4.19 -6.66
N THR A 642 -18.87 4.58 -7.29
CA THR A 642 -19.69 5.76 -6.97
C THR A 642 -21.16 5.47 -7.29
N GLY A 643 -22.01 5.37 -6.28
CA GLY A 643 -23.45 5.67 -6.36
C GLY A 643 -24.40 4.57 -6.83
N ARG A 644 -25.29 4.13 -5.92
CA ARG A 644 -26.62 3.62 -6.28
C ARG A 644 -27.31 4.64 -7.18
N LEU A 645 -28.00 4.18 -8.23
CA LEU A 645 -29.02 4.97 -8.93
C LEU A 645 -30.11 5.32 -7.90
N THR A 646 -30.06 6.51 -7.31
CA THR A 646 -31.19 7.06 -6.59
C THR A 646 -32.25 7.46 -7.62
N ASN A 647 -33.52 7.15 -7.31
CA ASN A 647 -34.67 7.34 -8.20
C ASN A 647 -34.82 8.78 -8.76
N ASN A 648 -34.16 9.76 -8.15
CA ASN A 648 -34.17 11.15 -8.62
C ASN A 648 -33.40 11.36 -9.93
N LEU A 649 -32.33 10.59 -10.21
CA LEU A 649 -31.62 10.66 -11.51
C LEU A 649 -32.39 9.93 -12.63
N ARG A 650 -33.22 8.94 -12.25
CA ARG A 650 -34.15 8.27 -13.18
C ARG A 650 -35.26 9.23 -13.60
N ARG A 651 -35.80 10.02 -12.67
CA ARG A 651 -36.79 11.07 -12.94
C ARG A 651 -36.24 12.23 -13.76
N SER A 652 -34.96 12.59 -13.62
CA SER A 652 -34.36 13.67 -14.42
C SER A 652 -33.99 13.27 -15.85
N VAL A 653 -33.79 11.98 -16.12
CA VAL A 653 -33.51 11.45 -17.47
C VAL A 653 -34.79 11.05 -18.20
N PHE A 654 -35.80 10.56 -17.47
CA PHE A 654 -37.03 10.02 -18.06
C PHE A 654 -38.29 10.87 -17.80
N GLY A 655 -38.19 11.97 -17.05
CA GLY A 655 -39.33 12.81 -16.67
C GLY A 655 -40.29 12.11 -15.68
N ASP A 656 -41.14 12.88 -15.00
CA ASP A 656 -42.30 12.36 -14.29
C ASP A 656 -43.42 12.11 -15.31
N GLY A 657 -43.91 10.88 -15.42
CA GLY A 657 -44.99 10.57 -16.34
C GLY A 657 -45.39 9.11 -16.34
N CYS A 658 -46.51 8.85 -15.70
CA CYS A 658 -47.22 7.59 -15.51
C CYS A 658 -47.34 6.71 -16.77
N HIS A 659 -47.35 5.40 -16.52
CA HIS A 659 -47.97 4.44 -17.42
C HIS A 659 -49.48 4.74 -17.55
N ASP A 660 -49.92 5.09 -18.74
CA ASP A 660 -51.20 4.74 -19.39
C ASP A 660 -51.10 5.31 -20.82
N GLY A 661 -51.48 4.67 -21.91
CA GLY A 661 -52.61 3.81 -22.17
C GLY A 661 -53.13 4.26 -23.54
N ARG A 662 -52.70 3.56 -24.62
CA ARG A 662 -53.14 3.72 -26.04
C ARG A 662 -52.69 4.98 -26.80
N ALA A 663 -51.59 4.85 -27.56
CA ALA A 663 -51.42 5.48 -28.89
C ALA A 663 -50.17 4.90 -29.59
N TRP A 664 -50.34 3.75 -30.25
CA TRP A 664 -49.47 3.34 -31.36
C TRP A 664 -49.94 4.11 -32.59
N SER A 665 -49.20 5.13 -33.04
CA SER A 665 -49.36 5.70 -34.38
C SER A 665 -48.17 6.58 -34.81
N TYR A 666 -47.46 6.08 -35.81
CA TYR A 666 -46.78 6.79 -36.91
C TYR A 666 -45.57 7.71 -36.64
N LEU A 667 -44.39 7.15 -36.91
CA LEU A 667 -43.23 7.85 -37.50
C LEU A 667 -43.37 7.81 -39.04
N GLN A 668 -43.34 8.98 -39.69
CA GLN A 668 -42.91 9.16 -41.09
C GLN A 668 -41.94 10.34 -41.11
N SER A 669 -40.72 10.17 -41.64
CA SER A 669 -40.45 10.36 -43.08
C SER A 669 -39.31 9.44 -43.60
N PRO A 670 -39.15 9.24 -44.92
CA PRO A 670 -39.66 8.03 -45.57
C PRO A 670 -38.70 7.44 -46.64
N SER A 671 -37.48 7.03 -46.28
CA SER A 671 -36.62 6.35 -47.29
C SER A 671 -35.71 5.25 -46.77
N TYR A 672 -35.56 5.10 -45.46
CA TYR A 672 -34.75 4.03 -44.87
C TYR A 672 -35.59 2.86 -44.36
N ALA A 673 -36.78 3.14 -43.83
CA ALA A 673 -37.70 2.13 -43.32
C ALA A 673 -38.34 1.27 -44.44
N GLU A 674 -38.57 1.82 -45.63
CA GLU A 674 -39.16 1.06 -46.75
C GLU A 674 -38.21 0.00 -47.31
N LYS A 675 -36.89 0.25 -47.32
CA LYS A 675 -35.90 -0.74 -47.76
C LYS A 675 -35.75 -1.88 -46.74
N CYS A 676 -35.65 -1.55 -45.46
CA CYS A 676 -35.55 -2.56 -44.42
C CYS A 676 -36.85 -3.35 -44.22
N ALA A 677 -38.03 -2.73 -44.40
CA ALA A 677 -39.31 -3.43 -44.31
C ALA A 677 -39.57 -4.34 -45.51
N ALA A 678 -39.15 -3.95 -46.72
CA ALA A 678 -39.29 -4.80 -47.91
C ALA A 678 -38.37 -6.05 -47.84
N GLU A 679 -37.14 -5.90 -47.36
CA GLU A 679 -36.22 -7.03 -47.15
C GLU A 679 -36.73 -7.96 -46.03
N PHE A 680 -37.22 -7.39 -44.92
CA PHE A 680 -37.72 -8.17 -43.79
C PHE A 680 -39.07 -8.85 -44.09
N GLU A 681 -39.97 -8.20 -44.85
CA GLU A 681 -41.22 -8.82 -45.28
C GLU A 681 -40.99 -9.87 -46.37
N ALA A 682 -39.99 -9.72 -47.25
CA ALA A 682 -39.60 -10.76 -48.20
C ALA A 682 -39.01 -12.01 -47.51
N GLU A 683 -38.16 -11.83 -46.51
CA GLU A 683 -37.62 -12.93 -45.70
C GLU A 683 -38.73 -13.61 -44.88
N ARG A 684 -39.65 -12.82 -44.30
CA ARG A 684 -40.80 -13.33 -43.56
C ARG A 684 -41.80 -14.07 -44.45
N GLN A 685 -42.09 -13.57 -45.65
CA GLN A 685 -42.96 -14.25 -46.63
C GLN A 685 -42.34 -15.56 -47.12
N ASN A 686 -41.01 -15.62 -47.32
CA ASN A 686 -40.31 -16.86 -47.65
C ASN A 686 -40.37 -17.87 -46.50
N ALA A 687 -40.14 -17.44 -45.25
CA ALA A 687 -40.25 -18.30 -44.09
C ALA A 687 -41.68 -18.83 -43.87
N ILE A 688 -42.69 -17.98 -44.07
CA ILE A 688 -44.11 -18.37 -44.00
C ILE A 688 -44.45 -19.32 -45.16
N ALA A 689 -43.95 -19.08 -46.38
CA ALA A 689 -44.20 -19.95 -47.52
C ALA A 689 -43.56 -21.34 -47.35
N GLU A 690 -42.34 -21.43 -46.79
CA GLU A 690 -41.69 -22.70 -46.46
C GLU A 690 -42.42 -23.45 -45.35
N HIS A 691 -42.84 -22.74 -44.29
CA HIS A 691 -43.59 -23.34 -43.19
C HIS A 691 -44.99 -23.80 -43.63
N THR A 692 -45.66 -23.03 -44.49
CA THR A 692 -46.96 -23.40 -45.07
C THR A 692 -46.84 -24.58 -46.03
N ARG A 693 -45.72 -24.70 -46.76
CA ARG A 693 -45.44 -25.84 -47.65
C ARG A 693 -45.15 -27.11 -46.85
N ALA A 694 -44.46 -27.00 -45.71
CA ALA A 694 -44.25 -28.09 -44.75
C ALA A 694 -45.57 -28.54 -44.08
N LEU A 695 -46.41 -27.59 -43.63
CA LEU A 695 -47.73 -27.88 -43.06
C LEU A 695 -48.69 -28.50 -44.07
N LYS A 696 -48.74 -28.02 -45.32
CA LYS A 696 -49.53 -28.65 -46.38
C LYS A 696 -49.06 -30.06 -46.72
N SER A 697 -47.76 -30.33 -46.62
CA SER A 697 -47.20 -31.68 -46.80
C SER A 697 -47.56 -32.63 -45.66
N GLN A 698 -47.70 -32.13 -44.42
CA GLN A 698 -48.16 -32.91 -43.26
C GLN A 698 -49.68 -33.14 -43.28
N ILE A 699 -50.46 -32.13 -43.65
CA ILE A 699 -51.93 -32.21 -43.73
C ILE A 699 -52.41 -33.16 -44.85
N PHE A 700 -51.63 -33.31 -45.93
CA PHE A 700 -51.91 -34.30 -46.97
C PHE A 700 -51.57 -35.75 -46.57
N ALA A 701 -50.79 -35.95 -45.51
CA ALA A 701 -50.39 -37.28 -45.04
C ALA A 701 -51.39 -37.90 -44.05
N ASP A 702 -52.08 -37.08 -43.22
CA ASP A 702 -52.81 -37.59 -42.04
C ASP A 702 -54.35 -37.50 -42.10
N GLY A 703 -54.95 -37.07 -43.21
CA GLY A 703 -56.41 -37.14 -43.43
C GLY A 703 -57.24 -36.09 -42.64
N TRP A 704 -58.26 -35.54 -43.29
CA TRP A 704 -58.94 -34.30 -42.89
C TRP A 704 -60.05 -34.42 -41.83
N GLU A 705 -60.28 -35.60 -41.24
CA GLU A 705 -61.48 -35.81 -40.40
C GLU A 705 -61.27 -35.56 -38.90
N ASN A 706 -60.04 -35.51 -38.37
CA ASN A 706 -59.81 -35.40 -36.91
C ASN A 706 -59.44 -33.99 -36.40
N TYR A 707 -59.30 -32.98 -37.26
CA TYR A 707 -58.76 -31.67 -36.84
C TYR A 707 -59.82 -30.72 -36.24
N ALA A 708 -61.11 -30.98 -36.48
CA ALA A 708 -62.19 -30.09 -36.02
C ALA A 708 -62.55 -30.30 -34.54
N GLU A 709 -62.43 -31.52 -34.02
CA GLU A 709 -62.72 -31.83 -32.62
C GLU A 709 -61.62 -31.33 -31.68
N ASP A 710 -60.33 -31.51 -32.03
CA ASP A 710 -59.21 -31.07 -31.19
C ASP A 710 -59.14 -29.53 -31.03
N CYS A 711 -59.55 -28.77 -32.04
CA CYS A 711 -59.57 -27.31 -31.96
C CYS A 711 -60.68 -26.75 -31.05
N ALA A 712 -61.75 -27.51 -30.82
CA ALA A 712 -62.86 -27.09 -29.96
C ALA A 712 -62.51 -27.30 -28.48
N THR A 713 -61.86 -28.42 -28.15
CA THR A 713 -61.46 -28.77 -26.77
C THR A 713 -60.37 -27.85 -26.23
N GLU A 714 -59.45 -27.41 -27.08
CA GLU A 714 -58.34 -26.52 -26.67
C GLU A 714 -58.78 -25.06 -26.45
N ARG A 715 -59.87 -24.63 -27.13
CA ARG A 715 -60.49 -23.31 -26.90
C ARG A 715 -61.29 -23.25 -25.59
N GLU A 716 -61.88 -24.35 -25.14
CA GLU A 716 -62.55 -24.41 -23.82
C GLU A 716 -61.55 -24.46 -22.67
N ARG A 717 -60.41 -25.15 -22.84
CA ARG A 717 -59.29 -25.12 -21.87
C ARG A 717 -58.69 -23.73 -21.69
N MET A 718 -58.49 -22.98 -22.78
CA MET A 718 -57.98 -21.60 -22.69
C MET A 718 -58.98 -20.62 -22.07
N ARG A 719 -60.29 -20.87 -22.16
CA ARG A 719 -61.32 -20.03 -21.50
C ARG A 719 -61.41 -20.28 -19.99
N ALA A 720 -61.13 -21.48 -19.51
CA ALA A 720 -61.12 -21.80 -18.08
C ALA A 720 -59.89 -21.24 -17.34
N TYR A 721 -58.78 -20.95 -18.04
CA TYR A 721 -57.53 -20.45 -17.45
C TYR A 721 -57.48 -18.93 -17.24
N VAL A 722 -58.43 -18.17 -17.80
CA VAL A 722 -58.43 -16.69 -17.77
C VAL A 722 -59.44 -16.13 -16.75
N VAL A 723 -60.22 -16.97 -16.07
CA VAL A 723 -61.30 -16.56 -15.14
C VAL A 723 -61.04 -17.03 -13.70
N SER A 724 -59.82 -17.47 -13.33
CA SER A 724 -59.52 -18.00 -11.98
C SER A 724 -58.45 -17.26 -11.17
N ASP A 725 -57.90 -16.14 -11.64
CA ASP A 725 -56.83 -15.41 -10.92
C ASP A 725 -57.17 -13.95 -10.56
N TRP A 726 -58.43 -13.52 -10.68
CA TRP A 726 -58.89 -12.19 -10.26
C TRP A 726 -60.29 -12.26 -9.65
N ASP A 727 -60.38 -12.74 -8.42
CA ASP A 727 -61.34 -12.34 -7.38
C ASP A 727 -60.89 -12.96 -6.05
N GLU A 728 -61.12 -12.26 -4.94
CA GLU A 728 -60.85 -12.62 -3.52
C GLU A 728 -59.51 -12.14 -2.91
N GLU A 729 -59.48 -10.89 -2.43
CA GLU A 729 -59.59 -10.58 -0.98
C GLU A 729 -59.24 -9.10 -0.72
N GLU A 730 -60.28 -8.28 -0.54
CA GLU A 730 -60.20 -7.08 0.31
C GLU A 730 -61.51 -7.01 1.10
N THR A 731 -61.49 -7.37 2.38
CA THR A 731 -62.33 -6.78 3.46
C THR A 731 -61.86 -7.30 4.80
N GLU A 732 -61.32 -6.42 5.64
CA GLU A 732 -61.90 -6.09 6.95
C GLU A 732 -61.15 -4.89 7.57
N ASP A 733 -61.84 -3.75 7.46
CA ASP A 733 -62.17 -2.80 8.53
C ASP A 733 -61.11 -1.98 9.29
N GLU A 734 -61.41 -0.67 9.20
CA GLU A 734 -61.41 0.33 10.26
C GLU A 734 -60.23 1.30 10.43
N GLU A 735 -60.64 2.56 10.24
CA GLU A 735 -60.30 3.73 11.06
C GLU A 735 -59.14 4.67 10.66
N VAL A 736 -59.60 5.89 10.33
CA VAL A 736 -58.99 7.20 10.64
C VAL A 736 -57.86 7.68 9.71
N GLY A 737 -58.30 8.39 8.67
CA GLY A 737 -58.23 9.87 8.70
C GLY A 737 -56.90 10.56 8.34
N ARG A 738 -56.97 11.28 7.21
CA ARG A 738 -56.31 12.59 6.94
C ARG A 738 -54.77 12.65 6.99
N VAL A 739 -54.14 12.64 5.82
CA VAL A 739 -53.55 13.79 5.08
C VAL A 739 -52.61 13.24 4.01
#